data_AF-B8BUF6-F1
#
_entry.id   AF-B8BUF6-F1
#
_cell.length_a   1.000
_cell.length_b   1.000
_cell.length_c   1.000
_cell.angle_alpha   90.00
_cell.angle_beta   90.00
_cell.angle_gamma   90.00
#
_symmetry.space_group_name_H-M   'P 1'
#
loop_
_entity.id
_entity.type
_entity.pdbx_description
1 polymer ?
#
loop_
_entity_poly.entity_id
_entity_poly.type
_entity_poly.pdbx_seq_one_letter_code
_entity_poly.pdbx_strand_id
1 'polypeptide(L)'
;MSMKQTTSNALAFIWLCAILDVEAFSPSSPTTSSASARWMPSSSSSPLHIHKSRHNTLFATSNELFFADAIAQQESTSVNDITSQTVSKKSEGRRALGSQELLMLPRQYRPKLNEGLPPFPSMSHVQVTVLSSTPSVDAISKAIDIAMGTHPMLRCHVEGDGEPDERIDLFQMVRKGEPNPCTFVAPETTPFTSKDVLRVVDVSGSDMASLEASWKTNFAKDIDDGSWYEISSKGPLWRMTMHRLGDGGDDSPCALVFSANHAISDQGSVNVLMDQLLADIVSIEHSGKVSNKAVVQEVPMAMEDSVLGTNNRWSDVHTSGLSPGTVKYVLDKAAEGLKSPVILPDSNGNAGGGDSVLGAVSTIMGKSAGGESEASSERKTVLQFRSLPTETTSALLEACRANGVSITNALIAATTLASTDFIDGGDSKPGKERNYKVLQSLDMRRFGAQLDKCDTVACMAGSNDLMFGPLKDNSGEVFCNLPESSDSQDMFWGLAKEGRDQTKQFVDSNGPVHAVRVFDFAMTISDMNNLVDLTVKSKDSQGRAYSAGLSNVGVYERQKAVKRENGGERENIQVKHGKYEVLDVFFGTPHARTGCLYIVSAITVNGSMKLTFHPASPIVSEETNKQFADDFVGILEKAATTKAVKEGNSGNPLFSQLNIPEGTLSLAAAGLGLVGLVVHAGAWSEFFFNIAEMKANVADPKDFWDAVNFWIFFAVGHPLLQPILWISDVLHGSPGPIVFDLVPASFLMANILFIGATAWSKEFRNALNIAALSAFLTYVGAGLDGQAGLGDFNLQLNDRYQGQVVKGCPAYDQVRQPSMDDFDLEKYQGRWYEQKFHDWTQFKEVYDTTLDIKLTPDKKGWTDDFGVKGPAPDSAKLSWDKSPVANGAHYFMFGRVADEDPPGILRESGFGVEFPNYIVDVKKDPATGEYTEAIQFQCLERGGVRVFEGINFMSRKPVMSDEEMKGMHQRAKAAGMNPYGAAEEQMHTVARRGADEPKIDNSWQQMWHAIGVDKLLELLAESIEDGGR
;
A
#
# COMPACT_ATOMS: atom_id res chain seq x y z
N MET A 1 26.53 -25.51 3.83
CA MET A 1 26.14 -24.72 5.02
C MET A 1 25.68 -23.35 4.53
N SER A 2 24.36 -23.14 4.46
CA SER A 2 23.74 -21.84 4.20
C SER A 2 22.31 -21.93 4.74
N MET A 3 22.07 -21.28 5.88
CA MET A 3 20.77 -21.14 6.56
C MET A 3 20.13 -19.82 6.09
N LYS A 4 18.86 -19.83 5.66
CA LYS A 4 18.06 -18.63 5.30
C LYS A 4 16.57 -18.89 5.66
N GLN A 5 15.93 -18.03 6.47
CA GLN A 5 14.51 -18.06 6.94
C GLN A 5 14.18 -16.72 7.65
N THR A 6 12.95 -16.24 7.95
CA THR A 6 11.67 -16.00 7.23
C THR A 6 10.85 -14.96 8.06
N THR A 7 10.82 -13.65 7.72
CA THR A 7 10.09 -12.56 8.46
C THR A 7 9.59 -11.31 7.65
N SER A 8 9.57 -11.29 6.31
CA SER A 8 9.52 -10.01 5.54
C SER A 8 8.15 -9.35 5.29
N ASN A 9 7.09 -10.10 4.98
CA ASN A 9 5.79 -9.49 4.64
C ASN A 9 5.13 -8.77 5.83
N ALA A 10 5.50 -9.14 7.05
CA ALA A 10 5.08 -8.45 8.27
C ALA A 10 5.74 -7.06 8.42
N LEU A 11 6.98 -6.86 7.96
CA LEU A 11 7.71 -5.60 8.14
C LEU A 11 7.22 -4.49 7.20
N ALA A 12 6.96 -4.79 5.92
CA ALA A 12 6.31 -3.84 5.01
C ALA A 12 4.86 -3.51 5.44
N PHE A 13 4.18 -4.50 6.05
CA PHE A 13 2.85 -4.36 6.62
C PHE A 13 2.82 -3.54 7.92
N ILE A 14 3.82 -3.70 8.80
CA ILE A 14 4.01 -2.87 10.00
C ILE A 14 4.33 -1.43 9.59
N TRP A 15 5.12 -1.22 8.54
CA TRP A 15 5.42 0.11 8.01
C TRP A 15 4.15 0.82 7.50
N LEU A 16 3.23 0.08 6.86
CA LEU A 16 1.94 0.61 6.39
C LEU A 16 0.91 0.78 7.52
N CYS A 17 0.83 -0.16 8.48
CA CYS A 17 -0.11 -0.08 9.62
C CYS A 17 0.31 0.99 10.64
N ALA A 18 1.61 1.19 10.88
CA ALA A 18 2.13 2.25 11.73
C ALA A 18 1.81 3.66 11.20
N ILE A 19 1.57 3.80 9.88
CA ILE A 19 1.13 5.07 9.29
C ILE A 19 -0.40 5.23 9.35
N LEU A 20 -1.17 4.14 9.22
CA LEU A 20 -2.64 4.20 9.02
C LEU A 20 -3.48 4.27 10.29
N ASP A 21 -2.95 3.84 11.43
CA ASP A 21 -3.69 3.75 12.68
C ASP A 21 -3.54 5.04 13.54
N VAL A 22 -2.68 5.99 13.08
CA VAL A 22 -2.40 7.34 13.64
C VAL A 22 -3.63 8.27 13.78
N GLU A 23 -4.69 8.07 12.99
CA GLU A 23 -5.66 9.15 12.73
C GLU A 23 -7.11 8.87 13.14
N ALA A 24 -7.42 7.74 13.80
CA ALA A 24 -8.80 7.26 14.00
C ALA A 24 -9.54 7.68 15.29
N PHE A 25 -8.95 8.47 16.21
CA PHE A 25 -9.62 8.84 17.48
C PHE A 25 -9.52 10.33 17.83
N SER A 26 -10.65 11.05 17.70
CA SER A 26 -10.94 12.24 18.49
C SER A 26 -12.46 12.31 18.77
N PRO A 27 -12.92 12.23 20.04
CA PRO A 27 -14.32 12.42 20.37
C PRO A 27 -14.64 13.91 20.55
N SER A 28 -15.72 14.38 19.92
CA SER A 28 -16.27 15.72 20.16
C SER A 28 -16.90 15.82 21.56
N SER A 29 -16.36 16.71 22.38
CA SER A 29 -16.87 16.98 23.73
C SER A 29 -18.24 17.67 23.71
N PRO A 30 -19.19 17.30 24.59
CA PRO A 30 -20.51 17.91 24.66
C PRO A 30 -20.50 19.17 25.53
N THR A 31 -21.20 20.22 25.09
CA THR A 31 -21.52 21.37 25.93
C THR A 31 -22.65 21.01 26.90
N THR A 32 -22.39 21.28 28.17
CA THR A 32 -23.29 21.07 29.30
C THR A 32 -24.43 22.09 29.31
N SER A 33 -25.67 21.63 29.41
CA SER A 33 -26.70 22.37 30.14
C SER A 33 -27.61 21.39 30.88
N SER A 34 -27.69 21.61 32.19
CA SER A 34 -28.49 20.85 33.14
C SER A 34 -29.95 21.26 33.09
N ALA A 35 -30.87 20.30 32.97
CA ALA A 35 -32.20 20.44 33.52
C ALA A 35 -32.76 19.06 33.91
N SER A 36 -33.25 19.01 35.13
CA SER A 36 -33.71 17.87 35.89
C SER A 36 -35.05 17.28 35.45
N ALA A 37 -35.20 15.97 35.70
CA ALA A 37 -36.35 15.32 36.34
C ALA A 37 -37.13 14.23 35.55
N ARG A 38 -37.10 13.04 36.18
CA ARG A 38 -38.20 12.12 36.53
C ARG A 38 -38.36 10.79 35.76
N TRP A 39 -38.55 9.78 36.61
CA TRP A 39 -38.65 8.34 36.44
C TRP A 39 -40.00 7.84 35.89
N MET A 40 -39.91 6.79 35.05
CA MET A 40 -40.70 5.53 34.97
C MET A 40 -42.23 5.54 34.65
N PRO A 41 -42.84 4.38 34.26
CA PRO A 41 -42.51 3.44 33.17
C PRO A 41 -43.82 2.91 32.47
N SER A 42 -43.72 1.76 31.76
CA SER A 42 -44.78 0.81 31.34
C SER A 42 -45.15 0.83 29.84
N SER A 43 -44.85 -0.26 29.12
CA SER A 43 -45.78 -1.37 28.73
C SER A 43 -46.58 -1.00 27.47
N SER A 44 -46.82 -1.79 26.44
CA SER A 44 -46.99 -3.24 26.31
C SER A 44 -47.22 -3.59 24.82
N SER A 45 -46.69 -4.74 24.41
CA SER A 45 -47.39 -5.77 23.61
C SER A 45 -47.97 -5.50 22.20
N SER A 46 -47.24 -6.02 21.21
CA SER A 46 -47.66 -7.06 20.23
C SER A 46 -48.75 -6.73 19.18
N PRO A 47 -49.02 -7.62 18.19
CA PRO A 47 -48.79 -7.29 16.76
C PRO A 47 -50.09 -7.44 15.93
N LEU A 48 -50.13 -7.02 14.65
CA LEU A 48 -50.93 -7.75 13.64
C LEU A 48 -50.67 -7.30 12.19
N HIS A 49 -50.31 -8.30 11.38
CA HIS A 49 -50.68 -8.62 10.00
C HIS A 49 -51.16 -7.60 8.94
N ILE A 50 -50.45 -7.67 7.80
CA ILE A 50 -50.91 -7.89 6.41
C ILE A 50 -51.98 -6.93 5.83
N HIS A 51 -51.59 -6.13 4.83
CA HIS A 51 -52.06 -6.34 3.44
C HIS A 51 -51.29 -5.52 2.39
N LYS A 52 -50.91 -6.21 1.32
CA LYS A 52 -50.56 -5.64 0.01
C LYS A 52 -51.79 -4.97 -0.62
N SER A 53 -51.62 -3.78 -1.22
CA SER A 53 -52.22 -3.49 -2.52
C SER A 53 -51.42 -2.44 -3.29
N ARG A 54 -51.31 -2.68 -4.61
CA ARG A 54 -50.87 -1.75 -5.65
C ARG A 54 -51.96 -0.68 -5.87
N HIS A 55 -51.57 0.56 -6.15
CA HIS A 55 -51.82 1.23 -7.44
C HIS A 55 -51.30 2.68 -7.46
N ASN A 56 -50.49 2.93 -8.48
CA ASN A 56 -50.34 4.12 -9.32
C ASN A 56 -51.02 5.47 -8.98
N THR A 57 -50.22 6.49 -9.31
CA THR A 57 -50.50 7.72 -10.07
C THR A 57 -50.77 9.07 -9.38
N LEU A 58 -49.89 10.00 -9.79
CA LEU A 58 -50.12 11.40 -10.19
C LEU A 58 -50.23 12.52 -9.13
N PHE A 59 -49.16 13.34 -9.16
CA PHE A 59 -49.12 14.80 -9.27
C PHE A 59 -49.51 15.74 -8.12
N ALA A 60 -48.61 16.72 -7.99
CA ALA A 60 -48.86 18.14 -7.73
C ALA A 60 -49.26 18.51 -6.29
N THR A 61 -48.36 19.08 -5.49
CA THR A 61 -47.84 20.46 -5.47
C THR A 61 -48.36 21.16 -4.21
N SER A 62 -47.48 22.01 -3.69
CA SER A 62 -47.74 23.28 -3.01
C SER A 62 -47.80 23.28 -1.48
N ASN A 63 -46.85 24.09 -0.97
CA ASN A 63 -47.04 25.12 0.05
C ASN A 63 -47.15 24.68 1.51
N GLU A 64 -46.54 25.34 2.49
CA GLU A 64 -45.52 26.38 2.57
C GLU A 64 -45.34 26.62 4.10
N LEU A 65 -44.17 27.15 4.48
CA LEU A 65 -43.99 28.26 5.43
C LEU A 65 -43.80 28.08 6.97
N PHE A 66 -42.71 28.78 7.38
CA PHE A 66 -42.41 29.57 8.61
C PHE A 66 -41.92 28.82 9.87
N PHE A 67 -40.85 29.23 10.60
CA PHE A 67 -40.04 30.48 10.78
C PHE A 67 -38.52 30.08 10.86
N ALA A 68 -37.51 30.78 10.33
CA ALA A 68 -37.03 32.18 10.41
C ALA A 68 -36.24 32.57 11.69
N ASP A 69 -35.17 33.35 11.44
CA ASP A 69 -34.24 34.14 12.30
C ASP A 69 -32.89 33.49 12.65
N ALA A 70 -31.70 34.11 12.44
CA ALA A 70 -31.29 35.45 11.98
C ALA A 70 -29.84 35.34 11.41
N ILE A 71 -29.45 35.90 10.25
CA ILE A 71 -29.06 37.28 9.84
C ILE A 71 -27.98 37.99 10.70
N ALA A 72 -26.81 38.22 10.08
CA ALA A 72 -26.00 39.45 10.13
C ALA A 72 -25.03 39.44 8.90
N GLN A 73 -25.29 40.16 7.80
CA GLN A 73 -25.02 41.58 7.48
C GLN A 73 -23.64 41.86 6.83
N GLN A 74 -23.65 42.16 5.52
CA GLN A 74 -22.94 43.24 4.78
C GLN A 74 -22.74 42.81 3.31
N GLU A 75 -22.93 43.61 2.27
CA GLU A 75 -23.53 44.92 2.02
C GLU A 75 -23.73 44.98 0.50
N SER A 76 -24.90 45.44 0.06
CA SER A 76 -25.30 45.50 -1.35
C SER A 76 -24.74 46.77 -2.01
N THR A 77 -24.00 46.63 -3.11
CA THR A 77 -23.86 47.70 -4.10
C THR A 77 -24.66 47.38 -5.35
N SER A 78 -25.36 48.42 -5.80
CA SER A 78 -26.40 48.46 -6.82
C SER A 78 -25.94 48.03 -8.21
N VAL A 79 -26.71 47.12 -8.81
CA VAL A 79 -26.67 46.78 -10.23
C VAL A 79 -27.36 47.89 -11.04
N ASN A 80 -26.61 48.51 -11.95
CA ASN A 80 -27.16 49.26 -13.08
C ASN A 80 -26.76 48.55 -14.38
N ASP A 81 -27.76 48.38 -15.23
CA ASP A 81 -27.71 47.83 -16.58
C ASP A 81 -26.54 48.35 -17.42
N ILE A 82 -25.67 47.43 -17.83
CA ILE A 82 -24.97 47.50 -19.12
C ILE A 82 -25.00 46.10 -19.73
N THR A 83 -25.92 45.89 -20.68
CA THR A 83 -25.85 44.83 -21.69
C THR A 83 -24.61 45.04 -22.57
N SER A 84 -23.47 44.61 -22.04
CA SER A 84 -22.27 44.25 -22.78
C SER A 84 -22.27 42.73 -22.83
N GLN A 85 -22.38 42.15 -24.04
CA GLN A 85 -21.96 40.78 -24.30
C GLN A 85 -20.45 40.73 -24.05
N THR A 86 -20.09 40.65 -22.77
CA THR A 86 -18.76 40.29 -22.33
C THR A 86 -18.68 38.81 -22.65
N VAL A 87 -18.09 38.48 -23.82
CA VAL A 87 -17.60 37.13 -24.09
C VAL A 87 -16.70 36.80 -22.92
N SER A 88 -17.20 36.08 -21.92
CA SER A 88 -16.37 35.61 -20.82
C SER A 88 -15.30 34.78 -21.48
N LYS A 89 -14.05 35.27 -21.48
CA LYS A 89 -12.90 34.47 -21.91
C LYS A 89 -12.99 33.17 -21.13
N LYS A 90 -13.31 32.07 -21.81
CA LYS A 90 -13.37 30.74 -21.21
C LYS A 90 -11.94 30.42 -20.84
N SER A 91 -11.57 30.60 -19.57
CA SER A 91 -10.22 30.35 -19.08
C SER A 91 -9.72 28.98 -19.49
N GLU A 92 -8.42 28.90 -19.82
CA GLU A 92 -7.67 27.65 -19.96
C GLU A 92 -8.04 26.65 -18.84
N GLY A 93 -8.42 25.44 -19.24
CA GLY A 93 -8.77 24.39 -18.28
C GLY A 93 -7.50 23.73 -17.76
N ARG A 94 -7.26 23.80 -16.44
CA ARG A 94 -6.09 23.19 -15.80
C ARG A 94 -6.51 22.33 -14.61
N ARG A 95 -5.88 21.18 -14.44
CA ARG A 95 -6.09 20.31 -13.27
C ARG A 95 -4.88 19.43 -13.00
N ALA A 96 -4.43 19.35 -11.75
CA ALA A 96 -3.43 18.37 -11.32
C ALA A 96 -3.93 16.94 -11.55
N LEU A 97 -3.06 16.05 -12.03
CA LEU A 97 -3.38 14.64 -12.22
C LEU A 97 -3.80 14.00 -10.89
N GLY A 98 -4.74 13.07 -10.95
CA GLY A 98 -5.09 12.19 -9.84
C GLY A 98 -4.10 11.04 -9.71
N SER A 99 -4.19 10.31 -8.60
CA SER A 99 -3.30 9.19 -8.28
C SER A 99 -3.38 8.08 -9.34
N GLN A 100 -4.58 7.76 -9.84
CA GLN A 100 -4.72 6.79 -10.94
C GLN A 100 -4.11 7.29 -12.25
N GLU A 101 -4.27 8.57 -12.56
CA GLU A 101 -3.76 9.19 -13.80
C GLU A 101 -2.23 9.25 -13.79
N LEU A 102 -1.63 9.53 -12.63
CA LEU A 102 -0.19 9.47 -12.40
C LEU A 102 0.38 8.06 -12.63
N LEU A 103 -0.32 7.02 -12.19
CA LEU A 103 0.07 5.63 -12.45
C LEU A 103 -0.01 5.28 -13.95
N MET A 104 -0.99 5.82 -14.67
CA MET A 104 -1.21 5.56 -16.11
C MET A 104 -0.31 6.40 -17.02
N LEU A 105 0.15 7.57 -16.54
CA LEU A 105 1.12 8.45 -17.18
C LEU A 105 2.45 8.55 -16.36
N PRO A 106 3.14 7.43 -16.14
CA PRO A 106 4.36 7.37 -15.33
C PRO A 106 5.57 8.04 -15.99
N ARG A 107 5.48 8.47 -17.26
CA ARG A 107 6.64 8.90 -18.07
C ARG A 107 7.38 10.14 -17.57
N GLN A 108 6.80 10.89 -16.66
CA GLN A 108 7.47 12.03 -16.05
C GLN A 108 8.38 11.60 -14.88
N TYR A 109 8.10 10.43 -14.32
CA TYR A 109 8.90 9.78 -13.30
C TYR A 109 10.21 9.20 -13.88
N ARG A 110 11.35 9.69 -13.41
CA ARG A 110 12.68 9.17 -13.74
C ARG A 110 13.50 9.02 -12.45
N PRO A 111 13.50 7.83 -11.82
CA PRO A 111 14.28 7.61 -10.59
C PRO A 111 15.78 7.85 -10.82
N LYS A 112 16.23 7.86 -12.08
CA LYS A 112 17.63 8.01 -12.50
C LYS A 112 17.76 8.88 -13.77
N LEU A 113 17.12 10.05 -13.79
CA LEU A 113 17.17 11.02 -14.92
C LEU A 113 18.62 11.32 -15.36
N ASN A 114 19.56 11.32 -14.39
CA ASN A 114 20.99 11.56 -14.61
C ASN A 114 21.75 10.37 -15.23
N GLU A 115 21.19 9.16 -15.22
CA GLU A 115 21.82 7.95 -15.77
C GLU A 115 21.37 7.64 -17.21
N GLY A 116 20.48 8.46 -17.79
CA GLY A 116 20.03 8.29 -19.19
C GLY A 116 19.15 7.05 -19.43
N LEU A 117 18.56 6.48 -18.38
CA LEU A 117 17.64 5.35 -18.52
C LEU A 117 16.34 5.76 -19.24
N PRO A 118 15.77 4.87 -20.08
CA PRO A 118 14.52 5.15 -20.77
C PRO A 118 13.38 5.37 -19.77
N PRO A 119 12.41 6.26 -20.08
CA PRO A 119 11.28 6.52 -19.19
C PRO A 119 10.45 5.27 -18.98
N PHE A 120 9.85 5.15 -17.79
CA PHE A 120 8.89 4.08 -17.53
C PHE A 120 7.73 4.21 -18.54
N PRO A 121 7.43 3.15 -19.31
CA PRO A 121 6.47 3.26 -20.40
C PRO A 121 5.08 3.53 -19.84
N SER A 122 4.39 4.49 -20.44
CA SER A 122 3.00 4.79 -20.12
C SER A 122 2.04 3.73 -20.61
N MET A 123 0.89 3.61 -19.96
CA MET A 123 -0.14 2.65 -20.33
C MET A 123 -0.99 3.19 -21.48
N SER A 124 -1.01 2.49 -22.61
CA SER A 124 -1.98 2.74 -23.69
C SER A 124 -3.35 2.19 -23.32
N HIS A 125 -4.39 2.78 -23.88
CA HIS A 125 -5.71 2.20 -23.99
C HIS A 125 -6.06 2.15 -25.48
N VAL A 126 -6.30 0.95 -26.01
CA VAL A 126 -6.56 0.74 -27.43
C VAL A 126 -7.91 0.09 -27.61
N GLN A 127 -8.73 0.68 -28.49
CA GLN A 127 -10.01 0.15 -28.93
C GLN A 127 -10.04 0.08 -30.45
N VAL A 128 -10.65 -0.96 -31.01
CA VAL A 128 -11.11 -0.96 -32.40
C VAL A 128 -12.64 -0.99 -32.45
N THR A 129 -13.21 -0.21 -33.37
CA THR A 129 -14.63 -0.24 -33.73
C THR A 129 -14.76 -0.57 -35.20
N VAL A 130 -15.37 -1.71 -35.52
CA VAL A 130 -15.63 -2.14 -36.90
C VAL A 130 -17.00 -1.62 -37.33
N LEU A 131 -17.06 -0.96 -38.47
CA LEU A 131 -18.27 -0.36 -39.03
C LEU A 131 -18.69 -1.06 -40.31
N SER A 132 -20.00 -1.11 -40.55
CA SER A 132 -20.59 -1.66 -41.78
C SER A 132 -20.30 -0.85 -43.05
N SER A 133 -19.89 0.41 -42.91
CA SER A 133 -19.65 1.33 -44.02
C SER A 133 -18.54 2.31 -43.67
N THR A 134 -17.87 2.86 -44.70
CA THR A 134 -16.71 3.73 -44.54
C THR A 134 -17.14 5.19 -44.55
N PRO A 135 -16.81 5.98 -43.51
CA PRO A 135 -17.08 7.41 -43.53
C PRO A 135 -16.13 8.15 -44.47
N SER A 136 -16.62 9.23 -45.07
CA SER A 136 -15.74 10.12 -45.85
C SER A 136 -14.67 10.74 -44.96
N VAL A 137 -13.43 10.83 -45.47
CA VAL A 137 -12.27 11.37 -44.73
C VAL A 137 -12.54 12.81 -44.25
N ASP A 138 -13.26 13.60 -45.04
CA ASP A 138 -13.66 14.97 -44.68
C ASP A 138 -14.67 14.99 -43.51
N ALA A 139 -15.67 14.11 -43.52
CA ALA A 139 -16.67 14.06 -42.45
C ALA A 139 -16.06 13.60 -41.12
N ILE A 140 -15.26 12.53 -41.13
CA ILE A 140 -14.59 12.06 -39.90
C ILE A 140 -13.58 13.09 -39.39
N SER A 141 -12.86 13.78 -40.28
CA SER A 141 -11.95 14.87 -39.89
C SER A 141 -12.70 15.99 -39.17
N LYS A 142 -13.81 16.47 -39.73
CA LYS A 142 -14.64 17.51 -39.13
C LYS A 142 -15.27 17.06 -37.81
N ALA A 143 -15.72 15.80 -37.73
CA ALA A 143 -16.26 15.24 -36.50
C ALA A 143 -15.20 15.17 -35.39
N ILE A 144 -13.96 14.80 -35.72
CA ILE A 144 -12.82 14.82 -34.79
C ILE A 144 -12.53 16.24 -34.28
N ASP A 145 -12.51 17.24 -35.16
CA ASP A 145 -12.30 18.64 -34.75
C ASP A 145 -13.40 19.12 -33.79
N ILE A 146 -14.65 18.72 -34.03
CA ILE A 146 -15.79 19.02 -33.16
C ILE A 146 -15.67 18.28 -31.82
N ALA A 147 -15.27 17.02 -31.82
CA ALA A 147 -15.05 16.23 -30.61
C ALA A 147 -13.93 16.83 -29.73
N MET A 148 -12.81 17.28 -30.32
CA MET A 148 -11.76 17.99 -29.57
C MET A 148 -12.25 19.32 -28.99
N GLY A 149 -13.16 20.03 -29.67
CA GLY A 149 -13.82 21.21 -29.12
C GLY A 149 -14.84 20.90 -28.02
N THR A 150 -15.37 19.66 -27.99
CA THR A 150 -16.34 19.20 -27.00
C THR A 150 -15.65 18.68 -25.73
N HIS A 151 -14.59 17.88 -25.90
CA HIS A 151 -13.93 17.15 -24.84
C HIS A 151 -12.52 17.70 -24.58
N PRO A 152 -12.30 18.41 -23.46
CA PRO A 152 -11.01 19.05 -23.20
C PRO A 152 -9.83 18.09 -23.09
N MET A 153 -10.04 16.86 -22.63
CA MET A 153 -8.96 15.85 -22.54
C MET A 153 -8.44 15.40 -23.91
N LEU A 154 -9.21 15.54 -24.99
CA LEU A 154 -8.75 15.22 -26.35
C LEU A 154 -7.80 16.28 -26.92
N ARG A 155 -7.69 17.43 -26.27
CA ARG A 155 -6.77 18.51 -26.67
C ARG A 155 -5.78 18.87 -25.58
N CYS A 156 -5.66 18.03 -24.55
CA CYS A 156 -4.78 18.29 -23.44
C CYS A 156 -3.34 17.83 -23.71
N HIS A 157 -2.41 18.50 -23.05
CA HIS A 157 -1.05 18.03 -22.79
C HIS A 157 -0.81 18.00 -21.27
N VAL A 158 0.34 17.47 -20.85
CA VAL A 158 0.73 17.45 -19.44
C VAL A 158 1.93 18.36 -19.21
N GLU A 159 1.75 19.35 -18.34
CA GLU A 159 2.84 20.16 -17.78
C GLU A 159 3.27 19.57 -16.43
N GLY A 160 4.48 19.88 -15.99
CA GLY A 160 5.05 19.25 -14.80
C GLY A 160 5.96 18.07 -15.14
N ASP A 161 6.71 17.62 -14.15
CA ASP A 161 7.45 16.36 -14.17
C ASP A 161 7.05 15.41 -13.03
N GLY A 162 6.31 15.90 -12.04
CA GLY A 162 5.92 15.11 -10.87
C GLY A 162 7.13 14.59 -10.08
N GLU A 163 8.34 15.13 -10.28
CA GLU A 163 9.48 14.76 -9.46
C GLU A 163 9.35 15.42 -8.08
N PRO A 164 9.53 14.67 -6.99
CA PRO A 164 9.59 15.28 -5.67
C PRO A 164 10.86 16.13 -5.50
N ASP A 165 10.86 17.07 -4.55
CA ASP A 165 12.07 17.84 -4.22
C ASP A 165 13.20 16.89 -3.76
N GLU A 166 12.84 15.93 -2.91
CA GLU A 166 13.74 14.89 -2.44
C GLU A 166 13.00 13.58 -2.14
N ARG A 167 13.75 12.49 -2.13
CA ARG A 167 13.29 11.19 -1.60
C ARG A 167 14.04 10.94 -0.30
N ILE A 168 13.31 10.93 0.81
CA ILE A 168 13.90 11.12 2.16
C ILE A 168 14.24 9.82 2.89
N ASP A 169 13.72 8.69 2.43
CA ASP A 169 14.01 7.39 3.01
C ASP A 169 15.18 6.70 2.30
N LEU A 170 15.79 5.75 3.01
CA LEU A 170 16.91 4.94 2.50
C LEU A 170 16.57 4.21 1.18
N PHE A 171 15.29 4.00 0.91
CA PHE A 171 14.79 3.20 -0.22
C PHE A 171 14.33 4.05 -1.40
N GLN A 172 14.41 5.38 -1.29
CA GLN A 172 13.91 6.31 -2.31
C GLN A 172 12.43 6.06 -2.66
N MET A 173 11.63 5.75 -1.64
CA MET A 173 10.20 5.52 -1.74
C MET A 173 9.36 6.65 -1.15
N VAL A 174 9.86 7.43 -0.19
CA VAL A 174 9.11 8.51 0.45
C VAL A 174 9.41 9.83 -0.25
N ARG A 175 8.37 10.40 -0.84
CA ARG A 175 8.43 11.68 -1.55
C ARG A 175 8.31 12.84 -0.55
N LYS A 176 9.18 13.85 -0.65
CA LYS A 176 9.00 15.14 0.02
C LYS A 176 8.90 16.24 -1.00
N GLY A 177 7.81 17.01 -0.92
CA GLY A 177 7.50 18.07 -1.87
C GLY A 177 7.17 17.55 -3.26
N GLU A 178 6.53 18.38 -4.05
CA GLU A 178 6.29 18.17 -5.48
C GLU A 178 6.27 19.56 -6.13
N PRO A 179 7.45 20.15 -6.39
CA PRO A 179 7.56 21.54 -6.84
C PRO A 179 6.93 21.75 -8.22
N ASN A 180 6.76 20.69 -8.99
CA ASN A 180 6.32 20.73 -10.38
C ASN A 180 5.30 19.61 -10.69
N PRO A 181 4.10 19.65 -10.07
CA PRO A 181 3.12 18.58 -10.16
C PRO A 181 2.60 18.39 -11.58
N CYS A 182 2.42 17.14 -11.98
CA CYS A 182 1.83 16.80 -13.27
C CYS A 182 0.43 17.43 -13.37
N THR A 183 0.21 18.27 -14.38
CA THR A 183 -1.02 19.03 -14.59
C THR A 183 -1.53 18.83 -16.00
N PHE A 184 -2.78 18.39 -16.15
CA PHE A 184 -3.46 18.45 -17.43
C PHE A 184 -3.75 19.90 -17.79
N VAL A 185 -3.39 20.26 -19.01
CA VAL A 185 -3.62 21.60 -19.56
C VAL A 185 -4.42 21.45 -20.85
N ALA A 186 -5.66 21.93 -20.82
CA ALA A 186 -6.57 21.98 -21.96
C ALA A 186 -6.65 23.44 -22.45
N PRO A 187 -5.84 23.82 -23.46
CA PRO A 187 -5.76 25.20 -23.96
C PRO A 187 -7.10 25.69 -24.51
N GLU A 188 -7.39 26.99 -24.40
CA GLU A 188 -8.64 27.59 -24.89
C GLU A 188 -8.82 27.35 -26.40
N THR A 189 -7.77 27.60 -27.16
CA THR A 189 -7.68 27.30 -28.59
C THR A 189 -7.03 25.95 -28.78
N THR A 190 -7.71 25.01 -29.44
CA THR A 190 -7.17 23.69 -29.75
C THR A 190 -5.93 23.84 -30.66
N PRO A 191 -4.71 23.50 -30.19
CA PRO A 191 -3.52 23.60 -31.01
C PRO A 191 -3.42 22.44 -32.02
N PHE A 192 -4.28 21.43 -31.86
CA PHE A 192 -4.36 20.23 -32.67
C PHE A 192 -5.59 20.26 -33.56
N THR A 193 -5.49 19.54 -34.67
CA THR A 193 -6.55 19.32 -35.65
C THR A 193 -6.65 17.84 -35.96
N SER A 194 -7.67 17.44 -36.70
CA SER A 194 -7.81 16.06 -37.17
C SER A 194 -6.57 15.55 -37.90
N LYS A 195 -5.78 16.42 -38.54
CA LYS A 195 -4.55 16.05 -39.26
C LYS A 195 -3.45 15.53 -38.35
N ASP A 196 -3.48 15.92 -37.08
CA ASP A 196 -2.48 15.53 -36.08
C ASP A 196 -2.81 14.16 -35.47
N VAL A 197 -4.09 13.75 -35.48
CA VAL A 197 -4.56 12.55 -34.79
C VAL A 197 -5.11 11.47 -35.72
N LEU A 198 -5.64 11.82 -36.90
CA LEU A 198 -6.26 10.89 -37.84
C LEU A 198 -5.24 10.39 -38.86
N ARG A 199 -5.07 9.07 -38.90
CA ARG A 199 -4.36 8.37 -39.97
C ARG A 199 -5.33 7.54 -40.79
N VAL A 200 -5.21 7.57 -42.11
CA VAL A 200 -5.99 6.70 -43.01
C VAL A 200 -5.07 5.65 -43.60
N VAL A 201 -5.54 4.40 -43.61
CA VAL A 201 -4.84 3.24 -44.17
C VAL A 201 -5.74 2.58 -45.20
N ASP A 202 -5.33 2.64 -46.46
CA ASP A 202 -5.96 1.88 -47.54
C ASP A 202 -5.45 0.44 -47.52
N VAL A 203 -6.33 -0.50 -47.23
CA VAL A 203 -6.04 -1.93 -47.12
C VAL A 203 -6.01 -2.52 -48.52
N SER A 204 -4.93 -3.23 -48.86
CA SER A 204 -4.68 -3.80 -50.20
C SER A 204 -5.58 -4.98 -50.59
N GLY A 205 -6.53 -5.37 -49.73
CA GLY A 205 -7.50 -6.44 -49.98
C GLY A 205 -8.93 -5.88 -50.07
N SER A 206 -9.87 -6.72 -50.49
CA SER A 206 -11.27 -6.35 -50.73
C SER A 206 -12.27 -7.07 -49.82
N ASP A 207 -11.78 -7.83 -48.82
CA ASP A 207 -12.60 -8.63 -47.91
C ASP A 207 -12.40 -8.26 -46.43
N MET A 208 -13.32 -8.74 -45.59
CA MET A 208 -13.26 -8.52 -44.14
C MET A 208 -11.99 -9.10 -43.51
N ALA A 209 -11.44 -10.20 -44.04
CA ALA A 209 -10.23 -10.82 -43.51
C ALA A 209 -9.00 -9.91 -43.68
N SER A 210 -8.89 -9.24 -44.82
CA SER A 210 -7.82 -8.26 -45.09
C SER A 210 -7.96 -7.04 -44.18
N LEU A 211 -9.19 -6.53 -44.00
CA LEU A 211 -9.48 -5.45 -43.06
C LEU A 211 -9.09 -5.85 -41.63
N GLU A 212 -9.46 -7.07 -41.23
CA GLU A 212 -9.17 -7.63 -39.92
C GLU A 212 -7.68 -7.76 -39.63
N ALA A 213 -6.93 -8.36 -40.56
CA ALA A 213 -5.47 -8.45 -40.45
C ALA A 213 -4.81 -7.07 -40.30
N SER A 214 -5.31 -6.07 -41.04
CA SER A 214 -4.77 -4.71 -41.02
C SER A 214 -4.97 -4.03 -39.66
N TRP A 215 -6.20 -4.00 -39.14
CA TRP A 215 -6.46 -3.34 -37.85
C TRP A 215 -5.85 -4.12 -36.69
N LYS A 216 -5.81 -5.46 -36.73
CA LYS A 216 -5.15 -6.28 -35.68
C LYS A 216 -3.66 -5.97 -35.58
N THR A 217 -3.00 -5.78 -36.73
CA THR A 217 -1.60 -5.37 -36.77
C THR A 217 -1.39 -3.98 -36.14
N ASN A 218 -2.28 -3.03 -36.42
CA ASN A 218 -2.20 -1.70 -35.81
C ASN A 218 -2.51 -1.74 -34.30
N PHE A 219 -3.51 -2.52 -33.88
CA PHE A 219 -3.86 -2.71 -32.47
C PHE A 219 -2.67 -3.30 -31.69
N ALA A 220 -2.04 -4.36 -32.21
CA ALA A 220 -0.88 -5.00 -31.60
C ALA A 220 0.33 -4.09 -31.50
N LYS A 221 0.50 -3.17 -32.47
CA LYS A 221 1.51 -2.14 -32.39
C LYS A 221 1.18 -1.13 -31.28
N ASP A 222 -0.02 -0.54 -31.34
CA ASP A 222 -0.41 0.61 -30.51
C ASP A 222 -0.55 0.28 -29.02
N ILE A 223 -0.83 -0.97 -28.67
CA ILE A 223 -1.02 -1.37 -27.27
C ILE A 223 0.25 -1.21 -26.43
N ASP A 224 1.43 -1.50 -27.00
CA ASP A 224 2.73 -1.31 -26.33
C ASP A 224 3.52 -0.10 -26.89
N ASP A 225 3.17 0.42 -28.06
CA ASP A 225 3.80 1.59 -28.66
C ASP A 225 3.21 2.88 -28.10
N GLY A 226 3.87 3.43 -27.08
CA GLY A 226 3.55 4.75 -26.59
C GLY A 226 4.32 5.90 -27.26
N SER A 227 5.17 5.66 -28.26
CA SER A 227 6.12 6.68 -28.76
C SER A 227 5.44 7.98 -29.23
N TRP A 228 4.21 7.88 -29.71
CA TRP A 228 3.44 9.00 -30.25
C TRP A 228 2.95 10.00 -29.18
N TYR A 229 3.06 9.67 -27.90
CA TYR A 229 2.81 10.55 -26.75
C TYR A 229 3.93 10.46 -25.71
N GLU A 230 5.15 10.11 -26.16
CA GLU A 230 6.34 10.03 -25.31
C GLU A 230 6.68 11.37 -24.67
N ILE A 231 6.44 12.46 -25.40
CA ILE A 231 6.52 13.82 -24.89
C ILE A 231 5.11 14.28 -24.54
N SER A 232 4.63 13.88 -23.36
CA SER A 232 3.29 14.22 -22.86
C SER A 232 3.03 15.73 -22.82
N SER A 233 4.08 16.54 -22.73
CA SER A 233 4.02 18.01 -22.78
C SER A 233 3.74 18.60 -24.16
N LYS A 234 3.78 17.80 -25.23
CA LYS A 234 3.43 18.27 -26.58
C LYS A 234 1.96 18.03 -26.93
N GLY A 235 1.34 16.99 -26.40
CA GLY A 235 -0.01 16.55 -26.77
C GLY A 235 -0.19 16.29 -28.29
N PRO A 236 -1.39 15.93 -28.74
CA PRO A 236 -2.49 15.40 -27.91
C PRO A 236 -2.14 13.99 -27.42
N LEU A 237 -2.79 13.53 -26.35
CA LEU A 237 -2.51 12.23 -25.74
C LEU A 237 -3.32 11.08 -26.36
N TRP A 238 -3.76 11.22 -27.61
CA TRP A 238 -4.48 10.19 -28.36
C TRP A 238 -4.26 10.30 -29.87
N ARG A 239 -4.62 9.22 -30.60
CA ARG A 239 -4.70 9.15 -32.06
C ARG A 239 -5.82 8.20 -32.51
N MET A 240 -6.18 8.28 -33.78
CA MET A 240 -7.12 7.38 -34.44
C MET A 240 -6.59 6.94 -35.81
N THR A 241 -6.67 5.64 -36.10
CA THR A 241 -6.37 5.10 -37.43
C THR A 241 -7.62 4.50 -38.07
N MET A 242 -8.02 5.00 -39.23
CA MET A 242 -9.10 4.45 -40.05
C MET A 242 -8.52 3.51 -41.10
N HIS A 243 -8.84 2.22 -40.98
CA HIS A 243 -8.55 1.19 -41.99
C HIS A 243 -9.76 1.02 -42.89
N ARG A 244 -9.61 1.22 -44.20
CA ARG A 244 -10.68 1.03 -45.20
C ARG A 244 -10.18 0.18 -46.36
N LEU A 245 -11.09 -0.55 -47.00
CA LEU A 245 -10.76 -1.38 -48.16
C LEU A 245 -10.42 -0.47 -49.36
N GLY A 246 -9.24 -0.63 -49.96
CA GLY A 246 -8.76 0.27 -51.01
C GLY A 246 -9.60 0.24 -52.30
N ASP A 247 -10.19 -0.91 -52.60
CA ASP A 247 -11.10 -1.11 -53.74
C ASP A 247 -12.58 -0.98 -53.34
N GLY A 248 -12.86 -0.67 -52.07
CA GLY A 248 -14.21 -0.56 -51.53
C GLY A 248 -14.82 0.82 -51.77
N GLY A 249 -16.09 0.86 -52.19
CA GLY A 249 -16.87 2.10 -52.19
C GLY A 249 -17.24 2.56 -50.77
N ASP A 250 -17.99 3.66 -50.66
CA ASP A 250 -18.42 4.24 -49.37
C ASP A 250 -19.31 3.31 -48.52
N ASP A 251 -19.85 2.25 -49.12
CA ASP A 251 -20.66 1.23 -48.45
C ASP A 251 -19.82 0.03 -47.96
N SER A 252 -18.51 0.02 -48.24
CA SER A 252 -17.61 -1.01 -47.77
C SER A 252 -17.27 -0.84 -46.28
N PRO A 253 -17.07 -1.93 -45.52
CA PRO A 253 -16.77 -1.86 -44.10
C PRO A 253 -15.39 -1.24 -43.83
N CYS A 254 -15.25 -0.61 -42.67
CA CYS A 254 -13.99 -0.06 -42.18
C CYS A 254 -13.76 -0.39 -40.70
N ALA A 255 -12.56 -0.15 -40.20
CA ALA A 255 -12.23 -0.26 -38.79
C ALA A 255 -11.57 1.03 -38.28
N LEU A 256 -12.04 1.54 -37.14
CA LEU A 256 -11.49 2.70 -36.45
C LEU A 256 -10.71 2.22 -35.23
N VAL A 257 -9.39 2.33 -35.26
CA VAL A 257 -8.51 2.02 -34.12
C VAL A 257 -8.23 3.31 -33.36
N PHE A 258 -8.82 3.45 -32.18
CA PHE A 258 -8.57 4.53 -31.23
C PHE A 258 -7.48 4.10 -30.25
N SER A 259 -6.45 4.94 -30.10
CA SER A 259 -5.33 4.70 -29.20
C SER A 259 -5.12 5.95 -28.36
N ALA A 260 -5.19 5.83 -27.04
CA ALA A 260 -5.01 6.94 -26.10
C ALA A 260 -4.03 6.55 -24.99
N ASN A 261 -3.42 7.53 -24.34
CA ASN A 261 -2.89 7.29 -23.00
C ASN A 261 -4.06 6.95 -22.06
N HIS A 262 -3.90 5.91 -21.24
CA HIS A 262 -4.97 5.43 -20.36
C HIS A 262 -5.34 6.45 -19.27
N ALA A 263 -4.48 7.42 -18.94
CA ALA A 263 -4.76 8.51 -18.02
C ALA A 263 -5.86 9.47 -18.51
N ILE A 264 -6.16 9.52 -19.82
CA ILE A 264 -7.20 10.41 -20.36
C ILE A 264 -8.49 9.68 -20.78
N SER A 265 -8.51 8.34 -20.70
CA SER A 265 -9.66 7.57 -21.15
C SER A 265 -9.77 6.21 -20.47
N ASP A 266 -10.99 5.79 -20.18
CA ASP A 266 -11.37 4.40 -19.99
C ASP A 266 -12.32 3.94 -21.12
N GLN A 267 -12.67 2.65 -21.15
CA GLN A 267 -13.50 2.08 -22.21
C GLN A 267 -14.92 2.69 -22.24
N GLY A 268 -15.48 3.10 -21.11
CA GLY A 268 -16.78 3.79 -21.07
C GLY A 268 -16.69 5.13 -21.79
N SER A 269 -15.65 5.91 -21.49
CA SER A 269 -15.37 7.18 -22.15
C SER A 269 -15.14 7.04 -23.67
N VAL A 270 -14.42 6.02 -24.14
CA VAL A 270 -14.21 5.84 -25.59
C VAL A 270 -15.49 5.41 -26.31
N ASN A 271 -16.37 4.63 -25.67
CA ASN A 271 -17.68 4.31 -26.23
C ASN A 271 -18.52 5.58 -26.47
N VAL A 272 -18.55 6.49 -25.49
CA VAL A 272 -19.25 7.79 -25.59
C VAL A 272 -18.68 8.64 -26.72
N LEU A 273 -17.35 8.69 -26.85
CA LEU A 273 -16.69 9.41 -27.92
C LEU A 273 -17.04 8.84 -29.31
N MET A 274 -17.03 7.51 -29.46
CA MET A 274 -17.36 6.88 -30.74
C MET A 274 -18.82 7.13 -31.15
N ASP A 275 -19.77 7.06 -30.21
CA ASP A 275 -21.18 7.43 -30.45
C ASP A 275 -21.30 8.88 -30.96
N GLN A 276 -20.59 9.81 -30.30
CA GLN A 276 -20.58 11.20 -30.74
C GLN A 276 -20.05 11.35 -32.17
N LEU A 277 -18.89 10.76 -32.46
CA LEU A 277 -18.23 10.87 -33.76
C LEU A 277 -19.14 10.34 -34.87
N LEU A 278 -19.77 9.18 -34.67
CA LEU A 278 -20.65 8.57 -35.68
C LEU A 278 -21.90 9.42 -35.92
N ALA A 279 -22.54 9.93 -34.86
CA ALA A 279 -23.68 10.83 -35.01
C ALA A 279 -23.31 12.14 -35.74
N ASP A 280 -22.13 12.70 -35.45
CA ASP A 280 -21.65 13.93 -36.09
C ASP A 280 -21.30 13.69 -37.57
N ILE A 281 -20.64 12.58 -37.90
CA ILE A 281 -20.35 12.15 -39.28
C ILE A 281 -21.63 12.11 -40.10
N VAL A 282 -22.68 11.42 -39.61
CA VAL A 282 -23.97 11.32 -40.32
C VAL A 282 -24.57 12.70 -40.58
N SER A 283 -24.54 13.59 -39.59
CA SER A 283 -25.07 14.95 -39.77
C SER A 283 -24.27 15.75 -40.80
N ILE A 284 -22.94 15.60 -40.80
CA ILE A 284 -22.03 16.31 -41.72
C ILE A 284 -22.21 15.80 -43.14
N GLU A 285 -22.31 14.49 -43.37
CA GLU A 285 -22.51 13.94 -44.71
C GLU A 285 -23.89 14.26 -45.26
N HIS A 286 -24.92 14.33 -44.39
CA HIS A 286 -26.26 14.67 -44.82
C HIS A 286 -26.44 16.17 -45.13
N SER A 287 -25.85 17.06 -44.32
CA SER A 287 -26.17 18.50 -44.35
C SER A 287 -24.98 19.45 -44.44
N GLY A 288 -23.75 18.92 -44.50
CA GLY A 288 -22.50 19.67 -44.47
C GLY A 288 -22.13 20.22 -43.08
N LYS A 289 -22.95 20.01 -42.04
CA LYS A 289 -22.75 20.54 -40.68
C LYS A 289 -23.34 19.63 -39.61
N VAL A 290 -22.93 19.81 -38.35
CA VAL A 290 -23.56 19.16 -37.20
C VAL A 290 -24.81 19.92 -36.80
N SER A 291 -25.96 19.24 -36.83
CA SER A 291 -27.30 19.81 -36.57
C SER A 291 -27.63 19.89 -35.07
N ASN A 292 -27.11 18.97 -34.26
CA ASN A 292 -27.29 18.93 -32.81
C ASN A 292 -25.94 18.65 -32.13
N LYS A 293 -25.23 19.71 -31.76
CA LYS A 293 -23.87 19.58 -31.22
C LYS A 293 -23.88 18.96 -29.83
N ALA A 294 -22.81 18.24 -29.50
CA ALA A 294 -22.54 17.87 -28.13
C ALA A 294 -22.27 19.13 -27.28
N VAL A 295 -22.73 19.11 -26.04
CA VAL A 295 -22.49 20.18 -25.09
C VAL A 295 -21.01 20.18 -24.75
N VAL A 296 -20.36 21.35 -24.85
CA VAL A 296 -18.94 21.51 -24.47
C VAL A 296 -18.76 21.17 -23.00
N GLN A 297 -17.77 20.35 -22.70
CA GLN A 297 -17.49 19.83 -21.35
C GLN A 297 -16.33 20.57 -20.69
N GLU A 298 -16.26 20.48 -19.37
CA GLU A 298 -15.11 20.94 -18.58
C GLU A 298 -14.05 19.85 -18.45
N VAL A 299 -12.86 20.23 -17.96
CA VAL A 299 -11.83 19.25 -17.61
C VAL A 299 -12.42 18.34 -16.52
N PRO A 300 -12.50 17.01 -16.74
CA PRO A 300 -13.08 16.12 -15.75
C PRO A 300 -12.27 16.18 -14.47
N MET A 301 -12.94 16.05 -13.34
CA MET A 301 -12.27 15.87 -12.04
C MET A 301 -11.48 14.56 -11.99
N ALA A 302 -10.58 14.44 -11.02
CA ALA A 302 -9.88 13.17 -10.83
C ALA A 302 -10.81 12.12 -10.19
N MET A 303 -10.40 10.85 -10.25
CA MET A 303 -11.14 9.74 -9.63
C MET A 303 -11.32 9.96 -8.13
N GLU A 304 -10.29 10.47 -7.47
CA GLU A 304 -10.26 10.73 -6.04
C GLU A 304 -11.35 11.74 -5.68
N ASP A 305 -11.47 12.85 -6.41
CA ASP A 305 -12.54 13.83 -6.19
C ASP A 305 -13.92 13.24 -6.46
N SER A 306 -14.04 12.41 -7.51
CA SER A 306 -15.30 11.82 -7.91
C SER A 306 -15.85 10.84 -6.88
N VAL A 307 -14.96 10.02 -6.29
CA VAL A 307 -15.31 8.96 -5.34
C VAL A 307 -15.31 9.49 -3.91
N LEU A 308 -14.29 10.24 -3.51
CA LEU A 308 -14.11 10.71 -2.13
C LEU A 308 -14.85 12.02 -1.83
N GLY A 309 -15.22 12.78 -2.87
CA GLY A 309 -15.71 14.15 -2.77
C GLY A 309 -14.59 15.18 -3.04
N THR A 310 -14.95 16.42 -3.32
CA THR A 310 -13.97 17.49 -3.53
C THR A 310 -13.24 17.83 -2.23
N ASN A 311 -11.97 18.23 -2.32
CA ASN A 311 -11.09 18.54 -1.17
C ASN A 311 -10.97 17.37 -0.16
N ASN A 312 -11.07 16.13 -0.67
CA ASN A 312 -10.96 14.91 0.12
C ASN A 312 -9.82 14.01 -0.39
N ARG A 313 -8.92 14.55 -1.22
CA ARG A 313 -7.67 13.88 -1.59
C ARG A 313 -6.71 13.91 -0.41
N TRP A 314 -5.76 12.98 -0.38
CA TRP A 314 -4.75 12.94 0.67
C TRP A 314 -3.94 14.24 0.75
N SER A 315 -3.66 14.89 -0.38
CA SER A 315 -3.02 16.22 -0.43
C SER A 315 -3.85 17.33 0.24
N ASP A 316 -5.17 17.17 0.31
CA ASP A 316 -6.12 18.21 0.71
C ASP A 316 -6.74 17.94 2.10
N VAL A 317 -6.58 16.72 2.62
CA VAL A 317 -7.25 16.23 3.83
C VAL A 317 -6.43 16.52 5.09
N HIS A 318 -7.11 17.10 6.08
CA HIS A 318 -6.74 17.02 7.49
C HIS A 318 -7.28 15.69 8.07
N THR A 319 -6.43 14.92 8.79
CA THR A 319 -6.57 13.60 9.47
C THR A 319 -7.95 12.90 9.64
N SER A 320 -9.07 13.62 9.64
CA SER A 320 -10.45 13.12 9.63
C SER A 320 -10.86 12.18 8.48
N GLY A 321 -10.01 11.99 7.47
CA GLY A 321 -10.32 11.17 6.29
C GLY A 321 -10.06 9.66 6.45
N LEU A 322 -9.29 9.24 7.47
CA LEU A 322 -9.05 7.83 7.78
C LEU A 322 -10.10 7.32 8.76
N SER A 323 -10.80 6.25 8.38
CA SER A 323 -11.80 5.59 9.23
C SER A 323 -11.33 4.19 9.61
N PRO A 324 -11.89 3.58 10.67
CA PRO A 324 -11.65 2.17 10.98
C PRO A 324 -11.91 1.23 9.79
N GLY A 325 -12.82 1.60 8.88
CA GLY A 325 -13.06 0.87 7.63
C GLY A 325 -11.87 0.89 6.68
N THR A 326 -11.12 1.99 6.62
CA THR A 326 -9.90 2.10 5.81
C THR A 326 -8.79 1.21 6.38
N VAL A 327 -8.57 1.25 7.71
CA VAL A 327 -7.60 0.37 8.38
C VAL A 327 -7.97 -1.09 8.15
N LYS A 328 -9.23 -1.46 8.38
CA LYS A 328 -9.74 -2.81 8.12
C LYS A 328 -9.52 -3.23 6.66
N TYR A 329 -9.79 -2.36 5.70
CA TYR A 329 -9.56 -2.64 4.28
C TYR A 329 -8.09 -2.99 4.00
N VAL A 330 -7.14 -2.24 4.58
CA VAL A 330 -5.71 -2.53 4.43
C VAL A 330 -5.31 -3.85 5.10
N LEU A 331 -5.83 -4.11 6.30
CA LEU A 331 -5.60 -5.38 7.00
C LEU A 331 -6.13 -6.58 6.18
N ASP A 332 -7.35 -6.47 5.64
CA ASP A 332 -7.95 -7.50 4.78
C ASP A 332 -7.10 -7.73 3.53
N LYS A 333 -6.60 -6.66 2.88
CA LYS A 333 -5.73 -6.76 1.70
C LYS A 333 -4.38 -7.40 2.00
N ALA A 334 -3.80 -7.13 3.16
CA ALA A 334 -2.59 -7.82 3.58
C ALA A 334 -2.82 -9.31 3.86
N ALA A 335 -3.96 -9.64 4.47
CA ALA A 335 -4.36 -11.03 4.72
C ALA A 335 -4.54 -11.83 3.43
N GLU A 336 -4.94 -11.20 2.32
CA GLU A 336 -4.96 -11.85 0.99
C GLU A 336 -3.56 -12.33 0.57
N GLY A 337 -2.49 -11.59 0.91
CA GLY A 337 -1.11 -11.98 0.62
C GLY A 337 -0.68 -13.26 1.35
N LEU A 338 -1.25 -13.53 2.53
CA LEU A 338 -0.98 -14.75 3.32
C LEU A 338 -1.59 -16.01 2.68
N LYS A 339 -2.51 -15.85 1.73
CA LYS A 339 -3.05 -16.97 0.96
C LYS A 339 -2.08 -17.47 -0.12
N SER A 340 -1.00 -16.74 -0.39
CA SER A 340 0.03 -17.10 -1.39
C SER A 340 -0.57 -17.44 -2.76
N PRO A 341 -1.29 -16.50 -3.42
CA PRO A 341 -1.85 -16.76 -4.73
C PRO A 341 -0.75 -17.00 -5.76
N VAL A 342 -1.03 -17.87 -6.73
CA VAL A 342 -0.10 -18.14 -7.83
C VAL A 342 -0.15 -17.01 -8.85
N ILE A 343 0.97 -16.38 -9.17
CA ILE A 343 1.02 -15.21 -10.07
C ILE A 343 1.92 -15.43 -11.29
N LEU A 344 2.64 -16.56 -11.35
CA LEU A 344 3.52 -16.95 -12.45
C LEU A 344 3.37 -18.44 -12.77
N PRO A 345 3.64 -18.88 -14.02
CA PRO A 345 3.66 -20.29 -14.38
C PRO A 345 4.85 -21.06 -13.77
N ASP A 346 4.66 -22.36 -13.51
CA ASP A 346 5.70 -23.26 -12.95
C ASP A 346 6.92 -23.49 -13.89
N SER A 347 6.75 -23.32 -15.20
CA SER A 347 7.77 -23.63 -16.23
C SER A 347 8.98 -22.68 -16.26
N ASN A 348 8.93 -21.58 -15.52
CA ASN A 348 10.08 -20.68 -15.32
C ASN A 348 11.07 -21.29 -14.30
N GLY A 349 11.66 -22.44 -14.66
CA GLY A 349 12.40 -23.40 -13.82
C GLY A 349 13.66 -22.93 -13.09
N ASN A 350 13.87 -21.63 -12.90
CA ASN A 350 14.90 -21.05 -12.02
C ASN A 350 14.33 -20.10 -10.96
N ALA A 351 13.02 -19.80 -10.98
CA ALA A 351 12.36 -19.08 -9.90
C ALA A 351 12.11 -20.06 -8.75
N GLY A 352 13.14 -20.27 -7.90
CA GLY A 352 12.92 -20.83 -6.58
C GLY A 352 11.84 -19.97 -5.91
N GLY A 353 10.66 -20.54 -5.71
CA GLY A 353 9.41 -19.82 -5.50
C GLY A 353 9.49 -18.62 -4.57
N GLY A 354 8.68 -17.60 -4.86
CA GLY A 354 8.50 -16.35 -4.12
C GLY A 354 8.07 -16.47 -2.65
N ASP A 355 8.34 -17.59 -2.00
CA ASP A 355 8.22 -17.81 -0.56
C ASP A 355 9.49 -17.35 0.21
N SER A 356 10.54 -16.91 -0.49
CA SER A 356 11.75 -16.44 0.18
C SER A 356 11.58 -15.00 0.67
N VAL A 357 11.61 -14.82 1.99
CA VAL A 357 11.60 -13.54 2.71
C VAL A 357 12.67 -12.57 2.23
N LEU A 358 13.75 -13.07 1.66
CA LEU A 358 14.78 -12.26 1.02
C LEU A 358 14.26 -11.53 -0.22
N GLY A 359 13.24 -12.04 -0.91
CA GLY A 359 12.58 -11.36 -2.03
C GLY A 359 11.90 -10.08 -1.59
N ALA A 360 10.98 -10.16 -0.63
CA ALA A 360 10.31 -8.99 -0.07
C ALA A 360 11.29 -8.04 0.67
N VAL A 361 12.28 -8.56 1.42
CA VAL A 361 13.31 -7.68 2.03
C VAL A 361 14.14 -7.02 0.93
N SER A 362 14.48 -7.71 -0.15
CA SER A 362 15.23 -7.08 -1.24
C SER A 362 14.41 -5.98 -1.92
N THR A 363 13.09 -6.16 -2.11
CA THR A 363 12.20 -5.11 -2.64
C THR A 363 12.08 -3.92 -1.70
N ILE A 364 11.99 -4.17 -0.39
CA ILE A 364 12.09 -3.11 0.62
C ILE A 364 13.45 -2.41 0.52
N MET A 365 14.55 -3.13 0.30
CA MET A 365 15.91 -2.58 0.11
C MET A 365 16.16 -1.94 -1.27
N GLY A 366 15.12 -1.62 -2.05
CA GLY A 366 15.26 -1.01 -3.38
C GLY A 366 15.85 -1.94 -4.46
N LYS A 367 15.82 -3.26 -4.24
CA LYS A 367 16.27 -4.29 -5.19
C LYS A 367 15.10 -5.16 -5.63
N SER A 368 15.06 -5.49 -6.90
CA SER A 368 14.04 -6.39 -7.45
C SER A 368 14.03 -7.74 -6.72
N ALA A 369 12.87 -8.19 -6.21
CA ALA A 369 12.71 -9.50 -5.56
C ALA A 369 13.21 -10.63 -6.46
N GLY A 370 14.10 -11.48 -5.94
CA GLY A 370 14.70 -12.60 -6.67
C GLY A 370 15.82 -12.19 -7.65
N GLY A 371 16.19 -10.90 -7.66
CA GLY A 371 17.11 -10.30 -8.64
C GLY A 371 16.39 -9.72 -9.86
N GLU A 372 17.17 -9.10 -10.76
CA GLU A 372 16.64 -8.49 -11.98
C GLU A 372 16.46 -9.52 -13.11
N SER A 373 15.29 -9.50 -13.75
CA SER A 373 14.99 -10.24 -14.96
C SER A 373 15.47 -9.47 -16.18
N GLU A 374 16.48 -10.02 -16.87
CA GLU A 374 16.98 -9.48 -18.14
C GLU A 374 15.88 -9.44 -19.22
N ALA A 375 14.91 -10.34 -19.15
CA ALA A 375 13.80 -10.44 -20.10
C ALA A 375 12.74 -9.33 -19.94
N SER A 376 12.84 -8.47 -18.91
CA SER A 376 11.81 -7.47 -18.62
C SER A 376 11.61 -6.46 -19.76
N SER A 377 12.66 -6.16 -20.52
CA SER A 377 12.68 -5.24 -21.67
C SER A 377 12.17 -5.85 -22.98
N GLU A 378 12.24 -7.16 -23.12
CA GLU A 378 11.82 -7.91 -24.32
C GLU A 378 10.33 -8.24 -24.32
N ARG A 379 9.66 -8.02 -23.18
CA ARG A 379 8.24 -8.35 -23.04
C ARG A 379 7.36 -7.49 -23.93
N LYS A 380 6.35 -8.14 -24.50
CA LYS A 380 5.29 -7.52 -25.30
C LYS A 380 3.94 -8.13 -24.95
N THR A 381 2.89 -7.36 -25.12
CA THR A 381 1.50 -7.81 -25.03
C THR A 381 1.17 -8.63 -26.27
N VAL A 382 0.67 -9.86 -26.09
CA VAL A 382 0.22 -10.73 -27.20
C VAL A 382 -1.29 -10.80 -27.23
N LEU A 383 -1.90 -10.80 -28.41
CA LEU A 383 -3.34 -10.56 -28.56
C LEU A 383 -4.07 -11.77 -29.15
N GLN A 384 -5.22 -12.09 -28.58
CA GLN A 384 -6.23 -12.96 -29.19
C GLN A 384 -7.60 -12.29 -29.14
N PHE A 385 -8.41 -12.53 -30.16
CA PHE A 385 -9.74 -11.95 -30.30
C PHE A 385 -10.74 -13.10 -30.50
N ARG A 386 -11.84 -13.09 -29.74
CA ARG A 386 -12.93 -14.07 -29.87
C ARG A 386 -14.28 -13.37 -29.77
N SER A 387 -15.33 -14.05 -30.18
CA SER A 387 -16.70 -13.58 -29.99
C SER A 387 -17.57 -14.73 -29.51
N LEU A 388 -18.47 -14.45 -28.57
CA LEU A 388 -19.62 -15.31 -28.31
C LEU A 388 -20.79 -14.81 -29.17
N PRO A 389 -21.42 -15.69 -29.97
CA PRO A 389 -22.61 -15.35 -30.73
C PRO A 389 -23.74 -14.85 -29.84
N THR A 390 -24.71 -14.16 -30.45
CA THR A 390 -25.86 -13.58 -29.74
C THR A 390 -26.70 -14.65 -29.05
N GLU A 391 -26.85 -15.83 -29.67
CA GLU A 391 -27.58 -16.97 -29.14
C GLU A 391 -26.90 -17.50 -27.87
N THR A 392 -25.59 -17.75 -27.93
CA THR A 392 -24.80 -18.23 -26.79
C THR A 392 -24.76 -17.19 -25.67
N THR A 393 -24.57 -15.91 -26.01
CA THR A 393 -24.54 -14.81 -25.04
C THR A 393 -25.89 -14.70 -24.32
N SER A 394 -27.00 -14.83 -25.05
CA SER A 394 -28.35 -14.82 -24.48
C SER A 394 -28.60 -16.03 -23.57
N ALA A 395 -28.21 -17.23 -24.00
CA ALA A 395 -28.32 -18.45 -23.20
C ALA A 395 -27.50 -18.35 -21.90
N LEU A 396 -26.27 -17.84 -21.98
CA LEU A 396 -25.42 -17.61 -20.81
C LEU A 396 -26.02 -16.60 -19.84
N LEU A 397 -26.62 -15.50 -20.34
CA LEU A 397 -27.33 -14.52 -19.52
C LEU A 397 -28.54 -15.15 -18.80
N GLU A 398 -29.28 -16.04 -19.46
CA GLU A 398 -30.36 -16.79 -18.84
C GLU A 398 -29.85 -17.73 -17.75
N ALA A 399 -28.76 -18.46 -18.01
CA ALA A 399 -28.12 -19.34 -17.03
C ALA A 399 -27.60 -18.56 -15.81
N CYS A 400 -27.02 -17.37 -16.02
CA CYS A 400 -26.60 -16.46 -14.95
C CYS A 400 -27.79 -16.05 -14.06
N ARG A 401 -28.91 -15.63 -14.69
CA ARG A 401 -30.14 -15.27 -13.95
C ARG A 401 -30.67 -16.45 -13.14
N ALA A 402 -30.67 -17.65 -13.73
CA ALA A 402 -31.13 -18.86 -13.05
C ALA A 402 -30.27 -19.23 -11.84
N ASN A 403 -28.98 -18.86 -11.84
CA ASN A 403 -28.05 -19.08 -10.74
C ASN A 403 -27.88 -17.87 -9.79
N GLY A 404 -28.63 -16.79 -10.01
CA GLY A 404 -28.57 -15.59 -9.16
C GLY A 404 -27.23 -14.86 -9.23
N VAL A 405 -26.53 -14.92 -10.36
CA VAL A 405 -25.24 -14.26 -10.60
C VAL A 405 -25.30 -13.34 -11.82
N SER A 406 -24.35 -12.41 -11.94
CA SER A 406 -24.22 -11.58 -13.14
C SER A 406 -23.33 -12.28 -14.19
N ILE A 407 -23.39 -11.79 -15.43
CA ILE A 407 -22.49 -12.25 -16.49
C ILE A 407 -21.01 -12.02 -16.13
N THR A 408 -20.69 -10.92 -15.45
CA THR A 408 -19.32 -10.65 -14.96
C THR A 408 -18.84 -11.75 -14.02
N ASN A 409 -19.72 -12.29 -13.18
CA ASN A 409 -19.36 -13.37 -12.27
C ASN A 409 -19.09 -14.70 -13.00
N ALA A 410 -19.88 -15.00 -14.03
CA ALA A 410 -19.61 -16.16 -14.89
C ALA A 410 -18.30 -16.02 -15.67
N LEU A 411 -18.01 -14.81 -16.17
CA LEU A 411 -16.72 -14.51 -16.80
C LEU A 411 -15.55 -14.65 -15.82
N ILE A 412 -15.68 -14.19 -14.58
CA ILE A 412 -14.66 -14.39 -13.52
C ILE A 412 -14.43 -15.88 -13.26
N ALA A 413 -15.50 -16.67 -13.12
CA ALA A 413 -15.40 -18.12 -12.93
C ALA A 413 -14.69 -18.79 -14.12
N ALA A 414 -15.05 -18.42 -15.35
CA ALA A 414 -14.41 -18.94 -16.55
C ALA A 414 -12.93 -18.55 -16.64
N THR A 415 -12.58 -17.30 -16.34
CA THR A 415 -11.16 -16.85 -16.32
C THR A 415 -10.38 -17.63 -15.27
N THR A 416 -10.95 -17.82 -14.07
CA THR A 416 -10.31 -18.55 -12.97
C THR A 416 -10.05 -20.00 -13.37
N LEU A 417 -11.06 -20.69 -13.90
CA LEU A 417 -10.96 -22.08 -14.34
C LEU A 417 -9.97 -22.25 -15.49
N ALA A 418 -10.07 -21.42 -16.53
CA ALA A 418 -9.10 -21.44 -17.63
C ALA A 418 -7.67 -21.19 -17.11
N SER A 419 -7.46 -20.29 -16.15
CA SER A 419 -6.14 -20.08 -15.56
C SER A 419 -5.61 -21.30 -14.82
N THR A 420 -6.47 -22.17 -14.29
CA THR A 420 -6.03 -23.42 -13.66
C THR A 420 -5.41 -24.41 -14.66
N ASP A 421 -5.78 -24.32 -15.94
CA ASP A 421 -5.34 -25.25 -17.00
C ASP A 421 -3.96 -24.87 -17.55
N PHE A 422 -3.48 -23.64 -17.32
CA PHE A 422 -2.23 -23.15 -17.92
C PHE A 422 -1.17 -22.68 -16.91
N ILE A 423 -1.48 -22.67 -15.61
CA ILE A 423 -0.55 -22.20 -14.58
C ILE A 423 0.64 -23.14 -14.35
N ASP A 424 0.53 -24.41 -14.71
CA ASP A 424 1.65 -25.37 -14.67
C ASP A 424 2.62 -25.22 -15.85
N GLY A 425 2.33 -24.28 -16.77
CA GLY A 425 3.06 -24.06 -18.02
C GLY A 425 2.53 -24.89 -19.19
N GLY A 426 1.36 -25.53 -19.05
CA GLY A 426 0.78 -26.45 -20.04
C GLY A 426 1.33 -27.88 -19.96
N ASP A 427 2.24 -28.13 -19.00
CA ASP A 427 2.76 -29.47 -18.72
C ASP A 427 1.91 -30.10 -17.63
N SER A 428 0.96 -30.95 -18.04
CA SER A 428 0.04 -31.72 -17.15
C SER A 428 0.76 -32.42 -15.99
N LYS A 429 1.03 -31.67 -14.92
CA LYS A 429 1.61 -32.19 -13.68
C LYS A 429 0.46 -32.46 -12.73
N PRO A 430 0.33 -33.69 -12.20
CA PRO A 430 -0.85 -34.04 -11.44
C PRO A 430 -0.99 -33.23 -10.14
N GLY A 431 -2.15 -32.59 -9.99
CA GLY A 431 -2.86 -32.50 -8.71
C GLY A 431 -2.39 -31.49 -7.67
N LYS A 432 -1.71 -30.41 -8.06
CA LYS A 432 -1.48 -29.29 -7.12
C LYS A 432 -2.77 -28.50 -6.91
N GLU A 433 -2.93 -28.00 -5.70
CA GLU A 433 -4.02 -27.10 -5.32
C GLU A 433 -3.46 -25.71 -5.03
N ARG A 434 -4.08 -24.67 -5.61
CA ARG A 434 -3.56 -23.30 -5.57
C ARG A 434 -4.66 -22.28 -5.34
N ASN A 435 -4.27 -21.15 -4.78
CA ASN A 435 -5.12 -19.97 -4.69
C ASN A 435 -4.88 -19.08 -5.90
N TYR A 436 -5.94 -18.49 -6.44
CA TYR A 436 -5.92 -17.63 -7.62
C TYR A 436 -6.43 -16.25 -7.23
N LYS A 437 -5.60 -15.22 -7.45
CA LYS A 437 -5.97 -13.82 -7.26
C LYS A 437 -6.41 -13.23 -8.60
N VAL A 438 -7.68 -12.86 -8.71
CA VAL A 438 -8.29 -12.35 -9.94
C VAL A 438 -8.62 -10.88 -9.79
N LEU A 439 -8.09 -10.04 -10.68
CA LEU A 439 -8.44 -8.62 -10.75
C LEU A 439 -9.78 -8.45 -11.47
N GLN A 440 -10.72 -7.78 -10.83
CA GLN A 440 -11.97 -7.34 -11.44
C GLN A 440 -11.91 -5.82 -11.66
N SER A 441 -11.91 -5.37 -12.92
CA SER A 441 -11.98 -3.93 -13.22
C SER A 441 -13.38 -3.36 -12.91
N LEU A 442 -13.42 -2.13 -12.41
CA LEU A 442 -14.63 -1.43 -11.98
C LEU A 442 -14.74 -0.04 -12.61
N ASP A 443 -15.97 0.38 -12.92
CA ASP A 443 -16.30 1.76 -13.28
C ASP A 443 -16.55 2.57 -11.99
N MET A 444 -15.58 3.40 -11.62
CA MET A 444 -15.55 4.06 -10.31
C MET A 444 -16.59 5.17 -10.17
N ARG A 445 -17.19 5.61 -11.28
CA ARG A 445 -18.25 6.63 -11.31
C ARG A 445 -19.50 6.22 -10.52
N ARG A 446 -19.64 4.94 -10.18
CA ARG A 446 -20.81 4.36 -9.51
C ARG A 446 -20.67 4.32 -7.98
N PHE A 447 -19.53 4.73 -7.44
CA PHE A 447 -19.23 4.60 -6.01
C PHE A 447 -18.94 5.95 -5.36
N GLY A 448 -19.05 5.98 -4.03
CA GLY A 448 -18.75 7.17 -3.25
C GLY A 448 -19.66 8.36 -3.58
N ALA A 449 -19.06 9.55 -3.74
CA ALA A 449 -19.78 10.79 -4.03
C ALA A 449 -20.37 10.86 -5.45
N GLN A 450 -19.86 10.05 -6.39
CA GLN A 450 -20.36 9.92 -7.76
C GLN A 450 -20.45 11.27 -8.49
N LEU A 451 -19.44 12.13 -8.33
CA LEU A 451 -19.50 13.48 -8.88
C LEU A 451 -19.27 13.50 -10.40
N ASP A 452 -18.44 12.59 -10.94
CA ASP A 452 -18.29 12.42 -12.39
C ASP A 452 -19.50 11.68 -12.99
N LYS A 453 -20.10 12.28 -14.02
CA LYS A 453 -21.29 11.73 -14.70
C LYS A 453 -20.98 11.00 -16.00
N CYS A 454 -19.71 10.83 -16.39
CA CYS A 454 -19.33 10.31 -17.72
C CYS A 454 -19.85 11.21 -18.86
N ASP A 455 -19.86 12.52 -18.67
CA ASP A 455 -20.26 13.48 -19.73
C ASP A 455 -19.10 13.81 -20.68
N THR A 456 -17.87 13.43 -20.31
CA THR A 456 -16.65 13.64 -21.07
C THR A 456 -15.70 12.45 -20.98
N VAL A 457 -14.60 12.48 -21.74
CA VAL A 457 -13.55 11.45 -21.68
C VAL A 457 -12.68 11.65 -20.42
N ALA A 458 -12.50 10.58 -19.63
CA ALA A 458 -11.72 10.57 -18.40
C ALA A 458 -11.23 9.14 -18.06
N CYS A 459 -10.24 9.03 -17.17
CA CYS A 459 -9.84 7.75 -16.59
C CYS A 459 -10.53 7.53 -15.23
N MET A 460 -11.58 6.71 -15.19
CA MET A 460 -12.29 6.34 -13.95
C MET A 460 -12.33 4.82 -13.76
N ALA A 461 -11.31 4.12 -14.27
CA ALA A 461 -11.16 2.68 -14.12
C ALA A 461 -10.47 2.34 -12.79
N GLY A 462 -11.17 1.65 -11.90
CA GLY A 462 -10.63 1.09 -10.66
C GLY A 462 -10.61 -0.44 -10.69
N SER A 463 -10.30 -1.06 -9.56
CA SER A 463 -10.25 -2.52 -9.46
C SER A 463 -10.69 -3.03 -8.09
N ASN A 464 -11.08 -4.31 -8.07
CA ASN A 464 -11.29 -5.12 -6.88
C ASN A 464 -10.53 -6.43 -7.04
N ASP A 465 -9.96 -6.93 -5.94
CA ASP A 465 -9.27 -8.21 -5.96
C ASP A 465 -10.19 -9.30 -5.45
N LEU A 466 -10.29 -10.39 -6.20
CA LEU A 466 -11.03 -11.58 -5.83
C LEU A 466 -10.05 -12.70 -5.56
N MET A 467 -10.31 -13.49 -4.53
CA MET A 467 -9.45 -14.61 -4.16
C MET A 467 -10.22 -15.91 -4.23
N PHE A 468 -9.82 -16.80 -5.13
CA PHE A 468 -10.44 -18.11 -5.32
C PHE A 468 -9.51 -19.24 -4.90
N GLY A 469 -10.10 -20.32 -4.40
CA GLY A 469 -9.40 -21.56 -4.10
C GLY A 469 -9.22 -21.87 -2.60
N PRO A 470 -8.50 -22.97 -2.30
CA PRO A 470 -7.66 -23.74 -3.21
C PRO A 470 -8.45 -24.44 -4.34
N LEU A 471 -7.95 -24.37 -5.58
CA LEU A 471 -8.45 -25.09 -6.75
C LEU A 471 -7.37 -26.02 -7.29
N LYS A 472 -7.79 -27.19 -7.79
CA LYS A 472 -6.87 -28.13 -8.45
C LYS A 472 -6.44 -27.57 -9.80
N ASP A 473 -5.16 -27.72 -10.14
CA ASP A 473 -4.67 -27.48 -11.51
C ASP A 473 -5.50 -28.34 -12.49
N ASN A 474 -5.80 -27.80 -13.67
CA ASN A 474 -6.66 -28.39 -14.71
C ASN A 474 -8.17 -28.51 -14.37
N SER A 475 -8.68 -27.68 -13.46
CA SER A 475 -10.11 -27.67 -13.12
C SER A 475 -11.00 -27.20 -14.27
N GLY A 476 -10.50 -26.33 -15.16
CA GLY A 476 -11.23 -25.90 -16.36
C GLY A 476 -11.39 -27.04 -17.37
N GLU A 477 -10.34 -27.84 -17.58
CA GLU A 477 -10.40 -29.02 -18.44
C GLU A 477 -11.42 -30.05 -17.92
N VAL A 478 -11.43 -30.30 -16.60
CA VAL A 478 -12.42 -31.19 -15.96
C VAL A 478 -13.85 -30.69 -16.21
N PHE A 479 -14.08 -29.38 -16.05
CA PHE A 479 -15.38 -28.77 -16.35
C PHE A 479 -15.78 -28.97 -17.83
N CYS A 480 -14.86 -28.71 -18.77
CA CYS A 480 -15.11 -28.85 -20.21
C CYS A 480 -15.41 -30.29 -20.63
N ASN A 481 -14.77 -31.28 -20.00
CA ASN A 481 -14.94 -32.70 -20.28
C ASN A 481 -16.24 -33.26 -19.69
N LEU A 482 -16.68 -32.76 -18.52
CA LEU A 482 -17.86 -33.24 -17.80
C LEU A 482 -18.82 -32.10 -17.42
N PRO A 483 -19.28 -31.27 -18.38
CA PRO A 483 -20.00 -30.03 -18.06
C PRO A 483 -21.36 -30.30 -17.43
N GLU A 484 -22.00 -31.42 -17.73
CA GLU A 484 -23.31 -31.80 -17.20
C GLU A 484 -23.24 -32.52 -15.83
N SER A 485 -22.04 -32.80 -15.31
CA SER A 485 -21.91 -33.42 -14.00
C SER A 485 -22.26 -32.42 -12.89
N SER A 486 -22.87 -32.89 -11.79
CA SER A 486 -23.21 -32.03 -10.66
C SER A 486 -21.96 -31.31 -10.14
N ASP A 487 -20.86 -32.05 -9.96
CA ASP A 487 -19.60 -31.50 -9.43
C ASP A 487 -19.05 -30.36 -10.31
N SER A 488 -19.06 -30.51 -11.64
CA SER A 488 -18.62 -29.46 -12.56
C SER A 488 -19.54 -28.24 -12.52
N GLN A 489 -20.86 -28.45 -12.48
CA GLN A 489 -21.84 -27.36 -12.36
C GLN A 489 -21.70 -26.62 -11.03
N ASP A 490 -21.57 -27.36 -9.93
CA ASP A 490 -21.40 -26.82 -8.59
C ASP A 490 -20.07 -26.05 -8.48
N MET A 491 -19.01 -26.51 -9.15
CA MET A 491 -17.74 -25.79 -9.22
C MET A 491 -17.86 -24.47 -9.99
N PHE A 492 -18.36 -24.48 -11.24
CA PHE A 492 -18.44 -23.26 -12.06
C PHE A 492 -19.37 -22.22 -11.43
N TRP A 493 -20.60 -22.62 -11.08
CA TRP A 493 -21.57 -21.70 -10.49
C TRP A 493 -21.25 -21.36 -9.04
N GLY A 494 -20.55 -22.25 -8.32
CA GLY A 494 -19.98 -21.97 -7.00
C GLY A 494 -18.97 -20.83 -7.06
N LEU A 495 -18.00 -20.90 -7.98
CA LEU A 495 -17.03 -19.82 -8.21
C LEU A 495 -17.70 -18.52 -8.64
N ALA A 496 -18.73 -18.57 -9.49
CA ALA A 496 -19.48 -17.39 -9.89
C ALA A 496 -20.22 -16.75 -8.68
N LYS A 497 -20.84 -17.57 -7.81
CA LYS A 497 -21.51 -17.09 -6.59
C LYS A 497 -20.51 -16.53 -5.58
N GLU A 498 -19.37 -17.19 -5.41
CA GLU A 498 -18.28 -16.70 -4.56
C GLU A 498 -17.76 -15.35 -5.05
N GLY A 499 -17.52 -15.20 -6.36
CA GLY A 499 -17.12 -13.93 -6.95
C GLY A 499 -18.16 -12.83 -6.74
N ARG A 500 -19.47 -13.15 -6.88
CA ARG A 500 -20.56 -12.22 -6.57
C ARG A 500 -20.52 -11.79 -5.10
N ASP A 501 -20.35 -12.73 -4.19
CA ASP A 501 -20.40 -12.48 -2.75
C ASP A 501 -19.19 -11.65 -2.30
N GLN A 502 -17.99 -11.92 -2.83
CA GLN A 502 -16.81 -11.09 -2.62
C GLN A 502 -16.97 -9.67 -3.18
N THR A 503 -17.45 -9.51 -4.43
CA THR A 503 -17.76 -8.17 -4.98
C THR A 503 -18.79 -7.44 -4.13
N LYS A 504 -19.85 -8.15 -3.69
CA LYS A 504 -20.91 -7.58 -2.85
C LYS A 504 -20.34 -7.14 -1.50
N GLN A 505 -19.53 -7.96 -0.86
CA GLN A 505 -18.87 -7.63 0.41
C GLN A 505 -18.00 -6.38 0.25
N PHE A 506 -17.19 -6.32 -0.81
CA PHE A 506 -16.36 -5.16 -1.12
C PHE A 506 -17.19 -3.88 -1.28
N VAL A 507 -18.31 -3.93 -2.02
CA VAL A 507 -19.18 -2.76 -2.19
C VAL A 507 -19.91 -2.39 -0.89
N ASP A 508 -20.49 -3.37 -0.20
CA ASP A 508 -21.26 -3.17 1.04
C ASP A 508 -20.38 -2.61 2.16
N SER A 509 -19.09 -2.94 2.19
CA SER A 509 -18.12 -2.41 3.15
C SER A 509 -17.55 -1.06 2.74
N ASN A 510 -18.12 -0.38 1.75
CA ASN A 510 -17.58 0.85 1.15
C ASN A 510 -16.14 0.70 0.62
N GLY A 511 -15.77 -0.52 0.26
CA GLY A 511 -14.44 -0.90 -0.23
C GLY A 511 -13.94 -0.04 -1.39
N PRO A 512 -14.75 0.35 -2.40
CA PRO A 512 -14.29 1.26 -3.46
C PRO A 512 -13.75 2.59 -2.92
N VAL A 513 -14.39 3.18 -1.91
CA VAL A 513 -13.95 4.44 -1.30
C VAL A 513 -12.65 4.23 -0.52
N HIS A 514 -12.56 3.15 0.25
CA HIS A 514 -11.33 2.81 0.98
C HIS A 514 -10.16 2.48 0.04
N ALA A 515 -10.42 1.79 -1.07
CA ALA A 515 -9.43 1.48 -2.09
C ALA A 515 -8.86 2.74 -2.74
N VAL A 516 -9.72 3.67 -3.17
CA VAL A 516 -9.27 4.95 -3.74
C VAL A 516 -8.48 5.75 -2.71
N ARG A 517 -8.92 5.79 -1.45
CA ARG A 517 -8.21 6.52 -0.40
C ARG A 517 -6.83 5.94 -0.10
N VAL A 518 -6.72 4.62 0.05
CA VAL A 518 -5.43 3.96 0.30
C VAL A 518 -4.49 4.11 -0.88
N PHE A 519 -5.03 4.01 -2.10
CA PHE A 519 -4.24 4.19 -3.30
C PHE A 519 -3.75 5.64 -3.44
N ASP A 520 -4.61 6.63 -3.16
CA ASP A 520 -4.25 8.04 -3.16
C ASP A 520 -3.19 8.39 -2.11
N PHE A 521 -3.37 7.88 -0.89
CA PHE A 521 -2.36 7.93 0.17
C PHE A 521 -1.02 7.35 -0.32
N ALA A 522 -1.05 6.16 -0.90
CA ALA A 522 0.15 5.45 -1.32
C ALA A 522 0.85 6.16 -2.49
N MET A 523 0.12 6.74 -3.44
CA MET A 523 0.71 7.52 -4.55
C MET A 523 1.26 8.89 -4.09
N THR A 524 0.65 9.49 -3.07
CA THR A 524 1.07 10.79 -2.54
C THR A 524 2.32 10.67 -1.68
N ILE A 525 2.36 9.70 -0.76
CA ILE A 525 3.49 9.52 0.15
C ILE A 525 4.56 8.63 -0.46
N SER A 526 4.15 7.52 -1.08
CA SER A 526 5.07 6.53 -1.63
C SER A 526 5.26 6.69 -3.14
N ASP A 527 6.47 6.38 -3.57
CA ASP A 527 6.86 6.38 -4.97
C ASP A 527 6.42 5.08 -5.64
N MET A 528 5.10 4.89 -5.74
CA MET A 528 4.52 3.63 -6.22
C MET A 528 4.97 3.29 -7.66
N ASN A 529 5.29 4.29 -8.48
CA ASN A 529 5.85 4.08 -9.81
C ASN A 529 7.22 3.37 -9.73
N ASN A 530 8.05 3.71 -8.73
CA ASN A 530 9.28 2.98 -8.43
C ASN A 530 9.00 1.53 -8.02
N LEU A 531 8.01 1.31 -7.14
CA LEU A 531 7.63 -0.05 -6.72
C LEU A 531 7.16 -0.88 -7.90
N VAL A 532 6.37 -0.28 -8.80
CA VAL A 532 5.94 -0.93 -10.03
C VAL A 532 7.14 -1.25 -10.91
N ASP A 533 8.11 -0.35 -11.08
CA ASP A 533 9.34 -0.66 -11.83
C ASP A 533 10.19 -1.79 -11.20
N LEU A 534 10.32 -1.81 -9.88
CA LEU A 534 11.02 -2.86 -9.15
C LEU A 534 10.31 -4.22 -9.30
N THR A 535 8.97 -4.25 -9.24
CA THR A 535 8.19 -5.48 -9.46
C THR A 535 8.28 -5.94 -10.92
N VAL A 536 8.25 -5.02 -11.89
CA VAL A 536 8.47 -5.30 -13.32
C VAL A 536 9.80 -6.00 -13.54
N LYS A 537 10.86 -5.56 -12.85
CA LYS A 537 12.21 -6.13 -12.95
C LYS A 537 12.41 -7.39 -12.10
N SER A 538 11.55 -7.67 -11.13
CA SER A 538 11.67 -8.84 -10.25
C SER A 538 11.54 -10.17 -11.00
N LYS A 539 12.42 -11.13 -10.70
CA LYS A 539 12.29 -12.52 -11.19
C LYS A 539 11.11 -13.26 -10.55
N ASP A 540 10.80 -12.92 -9.31
CA ASP A 540 9.77 -13.60 -8.49
C ASP A 540 8.35 -13.19 -8.86
N SER A 541 8.15 -11.97 -9.37
CA SER A 541 6.83 -11.48 -9.79
C SER A 541 6.73 -11.20 -11.28
N GLN A 542 7.83 -10.79 -11.93
CA GLN A 542 7.84 -10.32 -13.32
C GLN A 542 6.69 -9.32 -13.57
N GLY A 543 6.48 -8.39 -12.63
CA GLY A 543 5.42 -7.39 -12.67
C GLY A 543 3.99 -7.96 -12.58
N ARG A 544 3.82 -9.25 -12.22
CA ARG A 544 2.50 -9.84 -12.02
C ARG A 544 2.06 -9.64 -10.57
N ALA A 545 0.85 -9.16 -10.39
CA ALA A 545 0.19 -9.10 -9.08
C ALA A 545 -1.04 -10.03 -9.00
N TYR A 546 -1.48 -10.55 -10.15
CA TYR A 546 -2.72 -11.32 -10.29
C TYR A 546 -2.50 -12.54 -11.16
N SER A 547 -3.11 -13.66 -10.77
CA SER A 547 -3.20 -14.88 -11.58
C SER A 547 -3.97 -14.62 -12.86
N ALA A 548 -5.03 -13.81 -12.75
CA ALA A 548 -5.82 -13.42 -13.91
C ALA A 548 -6.53 -12.08 -13.69
N GLY A 549 -7.17 -11.55 -14.73
CA GLY A 549 -8.03 -10.39 -14.62
C GLY A 549 -9.18 -10.41 -15.62
N LEU A 550 -10.23 -9.65 -15.29
CA LEU A 550 -11.39 -9.43 -16.14
C LEU A 550 -11.79 -7.95 -16.13
N SER A 551 -11.90 -7.37 -17.32
CA SER A 551 -12.54 -6.08 -17.55
C SER A 551 -13.82 -6.27 -18.37
N ASN A 552 -14.99 -6.09 -17.76
CA ASN A 552 -16.27 -6.20 -18.46
C ASN A 552 -17.03 -4.87 -18.43
N VAL A 553 -17.24 -4.28 -19.60
CA VAL A 553 -17.89 -2.95 -19.74
C VAL A 553 -19.40 -3.06 -19.92
N GLY A 554 -19.91 -4.30 -20.04
CA GLY A 554 -21.32 -4.58 -20.19
C GLY A 554 -21.79 -4.38 -21.64
N VAL A 555 -22.99 -3.84 -21.81
CA VAL A 555 -23.65 -3.71 -23.11
C VAL A 555 -23.44 -2.31 -23.67
N TYR A 556 -22.89 -2.22 -24.89
CA TYR A 556 -22.55 -0.97 -25.57
C TYR A 556 -23.76 -0.03 -25.67
N GLU A 557 -24.87 -0.50 -26.24
CA GLU A 557 -26.12 0.26 -26.42
C GLU A 557 -26.92 0.53 -25.14
N ARG A 558 -26.43 0.11 -23.97
CA ARG A 558 -27.02 0.48 -22.66
C ARG A 558 -26.25 1.58 -21.94
N GLN A 559 -25.09 1.98 -22.46
CA GLN A 559 -24.34 3.11 -21.94
C GLN A 559 -24.96 4.42 -22.40
N LYS A 560 -24.65 5.52 -21.70
CA LYS A 560 -25.24 6.84 -21.96
C LYS A 560 -24.40 7.64 -22.95
N ALA A 561 -25.01 8.13 -24.02
CA ALA A 561 -24.40 9.01 -25.01
C ALA A 561 -24.04 10.38 -24.42
N VAL A 562 -23.21 11.16 -25.11
CA VAL A 562 -22.88 12.54 -24.71
C VAL A 562 -24.13 13.43 -24.74
N LYS A 563 -24.24 14.37 -23.81
CA LYS A 563 -25.36 15.34 -23.81
C LYS A 563 -25.30 16.24 -25.04
N ARG A 564 -26.45 16.49 -25.67
CA ARG A 564 -26.59 17.36 -26.86
C ARG A 564 -27.33 18.66 -26.52
N GLU A 565 -27.01 19.77 -27.20
CA GLU A 565 -27.52 21.13 -26.91
C GLU A 565 -29.06 21.23 -26.90
N ASN A 566 -29.72 20.52 -27.82
CA ASN A 566 -31.18 20.51 -27.95
C ASN A 566 -31.83 19.24 -27.37
N GLY A 567 -31.06 18.39 -26.69
CA GLY A 567 -31.53 17.15 -26.07
C GLY A 567 -31.95 17.37 -24.61
N GLY A 568 -32.93 16.60 -24.16
CA GLY A 568 -33.32 16.53 -22.75
C GLY A 568 -32.30 15.73 -21.93
N GLU A 569 -32.71 14.58 -21.41
CA GLU A 569 -31.80 13.64 -20.76
C GLU A 569 -30.86 12.97 -21.77
N ARG A 570 -29.75 12.41 -21.26
CA ARG A 570 -28.81 11.64 -22.08
C ARG A 570 -29.49 10.38 -22.62
N GLU A 571 -29.51 10.29 -23.95
CA GLU A 571 -29.92 9.11 -24.67
C GLU A 571 -28.92 7.96 -24.44
N ASN A 572 -29.30 6.76 -24.82
CA ASN A 572 -28.35 5.66 -24.85
C ASN A 572 -27.52 5.72 -26.13
N ILE A 573 -26.31 5.20 -26.06
CA ILE A 573 -25.44 4.99 -27.23
C ILE A 573 -26.18 4.14 -28.27
N GLN A 574 -26.02 4.47 -29.55
CA GLN A 574 -26.63 3.73 -30.64
C GLN A 574 -25.62 2.79 -31.30
N VAL A 575 -26.06 1.59 -31.65
CA VAL A 575 -25.28 0.68 -32.53
C VAL A 575 -25.38 1.09 -33.99
N LYS A 576 -26.31 1.99 -34.35
CA LYS A 576 -26.55 2.40 -35.73
C LYS A 576 -26.78 3.90 -35.86
N HIS A 577 -25.97 4.54 -36.68
CA HIS A 577 -26.09 5.95 -37.06
C HIS A 577 -26.18 6.04 -38.58
N GLY A 578 -27.35 6.37 -39.12
CA GLY A 578 -27.55 6.43 -40.57
C GLY A 578 -27.19 5.10 -41.25
N LYS A 579 -26.19 5.13 -42.15
CA LYS A 579 -25.67 3.92 -42.82
C LYS A 579 -24.61 3.15 -42.02
N TYR A 580 -24.07 3.74 -40.95
CA TYR A 580 -23.01 3.15 -40.13
C TYR A 580 -23.60 2.29 -39.03
N GLU A 581 -23.35 0.99 -39.07
CA GLU A 581 -23.65 0.05 -37.99
C GLU A 581 -22.35 -0.42 -37.34
N VAL A 582 -22.31 -0.39 -36.01
CA VAL A 582 -21.20 -0.90 -35.19
C VAL A 582 -21.31 -2.42 -35.14
N LEU A 583 -20.42 -3.10 -35.86
CA LEU A 583 -20.40 -4.56 -35.97
C LEU A 583 -19.66 -5.21 -34.80
N ASP A 584 -18.47 -4.68 -34.49
CA ASP A 584 -17.59 -5.22 -33.45
C ASP A 584 -16.89 -4.10 -32.69
N VAL A 585 -16.66 -4.33 -31.39
CA VAL A 585 -15.80 -3.51 -30.55
C VAL A 585 -14.86 -4.42 -29.77
N PHE A 586 -13.55 -4.20 -29.88
CA PHE A 586 -12.55 -4.88 -29.06
C PHE A 586 -11.67 -3.84 -28.38
N PHE A 587 -11.25 -4.10 -27.15
CA PHE A 587 -10.38 -3.17 -26.42
C PHE A 587 -9.38 -3.90 -25.53
N GLY A 588 -8.33 -3.19 -25.11
CA GLY A 588 -7.29 -3.71 -24.23
C GLY A 588 -6.29 -2.65 -23.77
N THR A 589 -5.47 -3.06 -22.81
CA THR A 589 -4.40 -2.26 -22.18
C THR A 589 -3.10 -3.07 -22.18
N PRO A 590 -1.91 -2.45 -22.14
CA PRO A 590 -0.66 -3.19 -22.12
C PRO A 590 -0.49 -3.95 -20.80
N HIS A 591 -0.02 -5.19 -20.91
CA HIS A 591 0.41 -5.98 -19.76
C HIS A 591 1.87 -6.40 -19.82
N ALA A 592 2.59 -6.02 -20.89
CA ALA A 592 4.00 -6.31 -21.12
C ALA A 592 4.89 -6.05 -19.89
N ARG A 593 4.60 -5.00 -19.12
CA ARG A 593 5.40 -4.61 -17.94
C ARG A 593 4.80 -5.09 -16.64
N THR A 594 3.58 -4.64 -16.34
CA THR A 594 2.87 -4.90 -15.07
C THR A 594 1.42 -5.35 -15.32
N GLY A 595 0.78 -5.99 -14.33
CA GLY A 595 -0.64 -6.33 -14.33
C GLY A 595 -0.92 -7.82 -14.07
N CYS A 596 -1.88 -8.39 -14.79
CA CYS A 596 -2.29 -9.79 -14.60
C CYS A 596 -1.41 -10.74 -15.43
N LEU A 597 -1.34 -12.01 -15.04
CA LEU A 597 -0.74 -13.06 -15.87
C LEU A 597 -1.62 -13.37 -17.09
N TYR A 598 -2.91 -13.66 -16.86
CA TYR A 598 -3.95 -13.73 -17.89
C TYR A 598 -4.92 -12.56 -17.74
N ILE A 599 -5.49 -12.06 -18.82
CA ILE A 599 -6.41 -10.91 -18.76
C ILE A 599 -7.37 -10.95 -19.94
N VAL A 600 -8.64 -10.73 -19.63
CA VAL A 600 -9.74 -10.75 -20.60
C VAL A 600 -10.51 -9.44 -20.53
N SER A 601 -10.66 -8.77 -21.67
CA SER A 601 -11.56 -7.63 -21.84
C SER A 601 -12.81 -8.05 -22.59
N ALA A 602 -13.98 -7.68 -22.08
CA ALA A 602 -15.28 -8.07 -22.59
C ALA A 602 -16.21 -6.86 -22.79
N ILE A 603 -16.89 -6.84 -23.94
CA ILE A 603 -17.99 -5.89 -24.23
C ILE A 603 -19.06 -6.60 -25.07
N THR A 604 -20.33 -6.35 -24.80
CA THR A 604 -21.44 -6.86 -25.61
C THR A 604 -21.92 -5.79 -26.57
N VAL A 605 -21.96 -6.10 -27.86
CA VAL A 605 -22.40 -5.21 -28.94
C VAL A 605 -23.45 -5.94 -29.74
N ASN A 606 -24.65 -5.35 -29.87
CA ASN A 606 -25.75 -5.95 -30.63
C ASN A 606 -26.04 -7.41 -30.22
N GLY A 607 -25.99 -7.68 -28.91
CA GLY A 607 -26.21 -9.00 -28.33
C GLY A 607 -25.03 -9.99 -28.40
N SER A 608 -23.99 -9.74 -29.21
CA SER A 608 -22.79 -10.60 -29.27
C SER A 608 -21.70 -10.07 -28.34
N MET A 609 -21.10 -10.95 -27.54
CA MET A 609 -19.99 -10.57 -26.66
C MET A 609 -18.66 -10.67 -27.40
N LYS A 610 -17.89 -9.58 -27.38
CA LYS A 610 -16.56 -9.45 -27.99
C LYS A 610 -15.51 -9.53 -26.90
N LEU A 611 -14.50 -10.35 -27.13
CA LEU A 611 -13.48 -10.72 -26.14
C LEU A 611 -12.07 -10.44 -26.69
N THR A 612 -11.26 -9.74 -25.91
CA THR A 612 -9.83 -9.54 -26.16
C THR A 612 -9.01 -10.18 -25.05
N PHE A 613 -8.02 -10.98 -25.41
CA PHE A 613 -7.07 -11.61 -24.48
C PHE A 613 -5.70 -11.02 -24.71
N HIS A 614 -5.08 -10.46 -23.67
CA HIS A 614 -3.85 -9.68 -23.81
C HIS A 614 -2.79 -9.89 -22.70
N PRO A 615 -2.32 -11.13 -22.45
CA PRO A 615 -1.22 -11.39 -21.53
C PRO A 615 0.14 -10.95 -22.09
N ALA A 616 1.19 -11.06 -21.27
CA ALA A 616 2.55 -10.68 -21.64
C ALA A 616 3.39 -11.89 -22.11
N SER A 617 3.95 -11.81 -23.32
CA SER A 617 4.99 -12.71 -23.81
C SER A 617 6.37 -12.22 -23.37
N PRO A 618 7.34 -13.11 -23.06
CA PRO A 618 7.27 -14.58 -23.17
C PRO A 618 6.72 -15.28 -21.92
N ILE A 619 6.19 -14.55 -20.92
CA ILE A 619 5.60 -15.18 -19.71
C ILE A 619 4.47 -16.11 -20.11
N VAL A 620 3.60 -15.65 -21.02
CA VAL A 620 2.60 -16.45 -21.72
C VAL A 620 2.93 -16.38 -23.20
N SER A 621 3.19 -17.53 -23.82
CA SER A 621 3.45 -17.59 -25.26
C SER A 621 2.18 -17.25 -26.07
N GLU A 622 2.35 -16.85 -27.33
CA GLU A 622 1.22 -16.57 -28.21
C GLU A 622 0.33 -17.82 -28.42
N GLU A 623 0.94 -19.00 -28.50
CA GLU A 623 0.23 -20.28 -28.61
C GLU A 623 -0.54 -20.61 -27.34
N THR A 624 0.07 -20.44 -26.16
CA THR A 624 -0.60 -20.61 -24.87
C THR A 624 -1.77 -19.65 -24.71
N ASN A 625 -1.60 -18.38 -25.11
CA ASN A 625 -2.69 -17.40 -25.07
C ASN A 625 -3.84 -17.78 -26.02
N LYS A 626 -3.52 -18.33 -27.19
CA LYS A 626 -4.53 -18.83 -28.13
C LYS A 626 -5.35 -19.97 -27.52
N GLN A 627 -4.68 -20.95 -26.92
CA GLN A 627 -5.34 -22.07 -26.23
C GLN A 627 -6.17 -21.59 -25.05
N PHE A 628 -5.62 -20.71 -24.21
CA PHE A 628 -6.37 -20.06 -23.12
C PHE A 628 -7.64 -19.37 -23.62
N ALA A 629 -7.56 -18.62 -24.73
CA ALA A 629 -8.71 -17.94 -25.31
C ALA A 629 -9.77 -18.91 -25.84
N ASP A 630 -9.36 -20.03 -26.44
CA ASP A 630 -10.26 -21.07 -26.94
C ASP A 630 -10.95 -21.82 -25.78
N ASP A 631 -10.20 -22.20 -24.75
CA ASP A 631 -10.73 -22.90 -23.57
C ASP A 631 -11.65 -22.01 -22.74
N PHE A 632 -11.31 -20.73 -22.57
CA PHE A 632 -12.19 -19.76 -21.93
C PHE A 632 -13.55 -19.66 -22.64
N VAL A 633 -13.56 -19.58 -23.98
CA VAL A 633 -14.80 -19.56 -24.76
C VAL A 633 -15.54 -20.89 -24.63
N GLY A 634 -14.82 -22.02 -24.69
CA GLY A 634 -15.38 -23.36 -24.50
C GLY A 634 -16.10 -23.50 -23.15
N ILE A 635 -15.48 -23.05 -22.06
CA ILE A 635 -16.09 -23.02 -20.72
C ILE A 635 -17.41 -22.24 -20.74
N LEU A 636 -17.44 -21.05 -21.35
CA LEU A 636 -18.65 -20.22 -21.41
C LEU A 636 -19.76 -20.86 -22.26
N GLU A 637 -19.43 -21.49 -23.38
CA GLU A 637 -20.38 -22.22 -24.22
C GLU A 637 -21.00 -23.42 -23.48
N LYS A 638 -20.20 -24.15 -22.71
CA LYS A 638 -20.68 -25.25 -21.85
C LYS A 638 -21.56 -24.74 -20.70
N ALA A 639 -21.17 -23.65 -20.04
CA ALA A 639 -21.98 -23.01 -19.00
C ALA A 639 -23.31 -22.45 -19.55
N ALA A 640 -23.35 -22.01 -20.81
CA ALA A 640 -24.56 -21.51 -21.44
C ALA A 640 -25.59 -22.61 -21.77
N THR A 641 -25.13 -23.84 -22.01
CA THR A 641 -25.97 -24.97 -22.47
C THR A 641 -26.50 -25.85 -21.34
N THR A 642 -25.92 -25.73 -20.15
CA THR A 642 -26.27 -26.53 -18.97
C THR A 642 -27.53 -25.98 -18.30
N LYS A 643 -28.56 -26.83 -18.17
CA LYS A 643 -29.82 -26.43 -17.52
C LYS A 643 -29.57 -26.27 -16.02
N ALA A 644 -30.00 -25.14 -15.47
CA ALA A 644 -29.99 -24.92 -14.03
C ALA A 644 -30.62 -26.12 -13.31
N VAL A 645 -29.81 -26.84 -12.54
CA VAL A 645 -30.28 -27.92 -11.68
C VAL A 645 -31.19 -27.25 -10.65
N LYS A 646 -32.51 -27.52 -10.74
CA LYS A 646 -33.45 -27.04 -9.73
C LYS A 646 -32.97 -27.56 -8.38
N GLU A 647 -32.68 -26.63 -7.46
CA GLU A 647 -32.37 -26.91 -6.06
C GLU A 647 -33.39 -27.92 -5.50
N GLY A 648 -33.02 -29.20 -5.50
CA GLY A 648 -33.59 -30.18 -4.61
C GLY A 648 -32.73 -30.13 -3.37
N ASN A 649 -33.24 -29.53 -2.28
CA ASN A 649 -32.67 -29.52 -0.91
C ASN A 649 -31.53 -30.53 -0.73
N SER A 650 -30.32 -30.16 -1.17
CA SER A 650 -29.15 -30.99 -1.03
C SER A 650 -28.50 -30.55 0.27
N GLY A 651 -28.69 -31.39 1.28
CA GLY A 651 -27.98 -31.26 2.54
C GLY A 651 -26.48 -31.10 2.30
N ASN A 652 -25.87 -30.29 3.17
CA ASN A 652 -24.45 -29.98 3.22
C ASN A 652 -23.55 -31.12 2.73
N PRO A 653 -22.55 -30.84 1.88
CA PRO A 653 -21.75 -31.87 1.26
C PRO A 653 -20.91 -32.65 2.29
N LEU A 654 -20.87 -33.93 2.00
CA LEU A 654 -20.24 -35.05 2.68
C LEU A 654 -18.70 -34.97 2.63
N PHE A 655 -18.09 -34.04 3.38
CA PHE A 655 -16.65 -34.04 3.69
C PHE A 655 -16.35 -33.50 5.10
N SER A 656 -17.10 -33.97 6.10
CA SER A 656 -16.92 -33.52 7.49
C SER A 656 -16.95 -34.66 8.50
N GLN A 657 -16.20 -35.73 8.27
CA GLN A 657 -15.91 -36.69 9.34
C GLN A 657 -14.42 -37.05 9.36
N LEU A 658 -13.76 -36.46 10.36
CA LEU A 658 -12.36 -36.58 10.78
C LEU A 658 -11.32 -35.83 9.93
N ASN A 659 -11.24 -34.51 10.13
CA ASN A 659 -9.99 -33.75 10.04
C ASN A 659 -10.16 -32.42 10.81
N ILE A 660 -9.13 -32.03 11.55
CA ILE A 660 -9.07 -30.71 12.20
C ILE A 660 -9.24 -29.67 11.07
N PRO A 661 -10.19 -28.70 11.16
CA PRO A 661 -10.45 -27.78 10.06
C PRO A 661 -9.17 -27.02 9.68
N GLU A 662 -8.78 -27.04 8.41
CA GLU A 662 -7.68 -26.23 7.93
C GLU A 662 -7.89 -24.77 8.33
N GLY A 663 -6.90 -24.20 9.01
CA GLY A 663 -6.94 -22.83 9.48
C GLY A 663 -7.41 -22.68 10.92
N THR A 664 -7.78 -23.74 11.65
CA THR A 664 -8.18 -23.60 13.07
C THR A 664 -7.04 -23.03 13.92
N LEU A 665 -5.79 -23.46 13.66
CA LEU A 665 -4.60 -22.93 14.34
C LEU A 665 -4.33 -21.47 13.96
N SER A 666 -4.49 -21.12 12.69
CA SER A 666 -4.32 -19.75 12.19
C SER A 666 -5.43 -18.81 12.70
N LEU A 667 -6.67 -19.29 12.78
CA LEU A 667 -7.82 -18.54 13.30
C LEU A 667 -7.71 -18.35 14.81
N ALA A 668 -7.25 -19.38 15.54
CA ALA A 668 -6.97 -19.27 16.96
C ALA A 668 -5.81 -18.29 17.23
N ALA A 669 -4.73 -18.36 16.44
CA ALA A 669 -3.62 -17.41 16.53
C ALA A 669 -4.06 -15.97 16.19
N ALA A 670 -4.87 -15.79 15.15
CA ALA A 670 -5.42 -14.49 14.77
C ALA A 670 -6.40 -13.95 15.81
N GLY A 671 -7.25 -14.82 16.38
CA GLY A 671 -8.17 -14.46 17.45
C GLY A 671 -7.44 -14.04 18.72
N LEU A 672 -6.39 -14.76 19.12
CA LEU A 672 -5.52 -14.39 20.24
C LEU A 672 -4.77 -13.08 19.96
N GLY A 673 -4.33 -12.86 18.73
CA GLY A 673 -3.67 -11.62 18.32
C GLY A 673 -4.58 -10.40 18.30
N LEU A 674 -5.82 -10.57 17.84
CA LEU A 674 -6.84 -9.53 17.91
C LEU A 674 -7.18 -9.17 19.36
N VAL A 675 -7.23 -10.15 20.26
CA VAL A 675 -7.41 -9.87 21.70
C VAL A 675 -6.23 -9.06 22.23
N GLY A 676 -4.99 -9.40 21.88
CA GLY A 676 -3.80 -8.62 22.26
C GLY A 676 -3.85 -7.17 21.78
N LEU A 677 -4.18 -6.94 20.50
CA LEU A 677 -4.38 -5.60 19.94
C LEU A 677 -5.49 -4.82 20.65
N VAL A 678 -6.64 -5.47 20.91
CA VAL A 678 -7.79 -4.84 21.58
C VAL A 678 -7.48 -4.47 23.03
N VAL A 679 -6.72 -5.30 23.75
CA VAL A 679 -6.28 -5.01 25.13
C VAL A 679 -5.44 -3.74 25.19
N HIS A 680 -4.61 -3.49 24.17
CA HIS A 680 -3.71 -2.32 24.09
C HIS A 680 -4.24 -1.19 23.20
N ALA A 681 -5.50 -1.24 22.75
CA ALA A 681 -6.04 -0.25 21.81
C ALA A 681 -6.02 1.19 22.36
N GLY A 682 -6.13 1.35 23.68
CA GLY A 682 -5.98 2.65 24.34
C GLY A 682 -4.58 3.24 24.18
N ALA A 683 -3.55 2.41 24.39
CA ALA A 683 -2.14 2.78 24.23
C ALA A 683 -1.81 3.18 22.79
N TRP A 684 -2.27 2.38 21.83
CA TRP A 684 -2.12 2.67 20.41
C TRP A 684 -2.80 4.00 20.05
N SER A 685 -4.04 4.22 20.49
CA SER A 685 -4.73 5.49 20.26
C SER A 685 -4.00 6.70 20.86
N GLU A 686 -3.40 6.57 22.04
CA GLU A 686 -2.64 7.65 22.70
C GLU A 686 -1.32 7.92 21.97
N PHE A 687 -0.58 6.88 21.58
CA PHE A 687 0.61 6.98 20.73
C PHE A 687 0.31 7.77 19.45
N PHE A 688 -0.78 7.39 18.78
CA PHE A 688 -1.23 7.99 17.53
C PHE A 688 -1.64 9.46 17.67
N PHE A 689 -2.32 9.81 18.76
CA PHE A 689 -2.58 11.21 19.10
C PHE A 689 -1.29 12.02 19.28
N ASN A 690 -0.31 11.46 19.99
CA ASN A 690 0.98 12.12 20.23
C ASN A 690 1.79 12.28 18.93
N ILE A 691 1.79 11.30 18.03
CA ILE A 691 2.42 11.43 16.70
C ILE A 691 1.78 12.57 15.89
N ALA A 692 0.44 12.70 15.95
CA ALA A 692 -0.26 13.80 15.30
C ALA A 692 0.07 15.18 15.92
N GLU A 693 0.13 15.27 17.26
CA GLU A 693 0.54 16.47 17.99
C GLU A 693 1.97 16.88 17.60
N MET A 694 2.91 15.92 17.57
CA MET A 694 4.29 16.13 17.14
C MET A 694 4.36 16.67 15.71
N LYS A 695 3.66 16.04 14.75
CA LYS A 695 3.64 16.47 13.34
C LYS A 695 3.10 17.89 13.17
N ALA A 696 2.07 18.25 13.94
CA ALA A 696 1.43 19.57 13.85
C ALA A 696 2.33 20.70 14.40
N ASN A 697 3.19 20.39 15.36
CA ASN A 697 3.99 21.37 16.10
C ASN A 697 5.44 21.47 15.61
N VAL A 698 5.93 20.49 14.84
CA VAL A 698 7.28 20.52 14.26
C VAL A 698 7.32 21.46 13.05
N ALA A 699 8.29 22.39 13.05
CA ALA A 699 8.46 23.35 11.97
C ALA A 699 9.13 22.74 10.72
N ASP A 700 10.09 21.82 10.89
CA ASP A 700 10.77 21.11 9.81
C ASP A 700 10.28 19.65 9.71
N PRO A 701 9.62 19.24 8.61
CA PRO A 701 9.20 17.85 8.42
C PRO A 701 10.29 16.79 8.64
N LYS A 702 11.57 17.14 8.43
CA LYS A 702 12.69 16.23 8.69
C LYS A 702 12.77 15.82 10.17
N ASP A 703 12.58 16.77 11.08
CA ASP A 703 12.66 16.54 12.52
C ASP A 703 11.57 15.57 13.01
N PHE A 704 10.40 15.60 12.37
CA PHE A 704 9.32 14.64 12.62
C PHE A 704 9.74 13.22 12.22
N TRP A 705 10.24 13.05 10.99
CA TRP A 705 10.61 11.73 10.48
C TRP A 705 11.83 11.14 11.18
N ASP A 706 12.81 11.97 11.53
CA ASP A 706 13.96 11.54 12.32
C ASP A 706 13.51 10.97 13.68
N ALA A 707 12.58 11.66 14.37
CA ALA A 707 12.00 11.18 15.63
C ALA A 707 11.18 9.90 15.47
N VAL A 708 10.36 9.79 14.42
CA VAL A 708 9.57 8.58 14.13
C VAL A 708 10.49 7.40 13.81
N ASN A 709 11.51 7.61 12.98
CA ASN A 709 12.48 6.56 12.64
C ASN A 709 13.26 6.09 13.87
N PHE A 710 13.67 7.04 14.73
CA PHE A 710 14.29 6.72 16.00
C PHE A 710 13.38 5.83 16.86
N TRP A 711 12.12 6.22 17.05
CA TRP A 711 11.15 5.41 17.81
C TRP A 711 10.91 4.03 17.18
N ILE A 712 10.69 3.95 15.85
CA ILE A 712 10.46 2.69 15.13
C ILE A 712 11.63 1.74 15.28
N PHE A 713 12.86 2.24 15.16
CA PHE A 713 14.06 1.40 15.24
C PHE A 713 14.07 0.57 16.52
N PHE A 714 13.73 1.16 17.65
CA PHE A 714 13.72 0.47 18.93
C PHE A 714 12.38 -0.23 19.25
N ALA A 715 11.25 0.36 18.87
CA ALA A 715 9.94 -0.28 18.97
C ALA A 715 9.91 -1.61 18.18
N VAL A 716 10.72 -1.74 17.11
CA VAL A 716 10.88 -2.97 16.35
C VAL A 716 12.09 -3.80 16.81
N GLY A 717 13.21 -3.15 17.14
CA GLY A 717 14.46 -3.82 17.49
C GLY A 717 14.37 -4.64 18.79
N HIS A 718 13.81 -4.06 19.85
CA HIS A 718 13.69 -4.73 21.15
C HIS A 718 12.82 -6.00 21.10
N PRO A 719 11.59 -5.98 20.55
CA PRO A 719 10.75 -7.18 20.45
C PRO A 719 11.32 -8.27 19.54
N LEU A 720 12.25 -7.95 18.64
CA LEU A 720 12.95 -8.94 17.82
C LEU A 720 14.12 -9.57 18.58
N LEU A 721 14.86 -8.79 19.36
CA LEU A 721 16.06 -9.25 20.08
C LEU A 721 15.71 -10.02 21.36
N GLN A 722 14.69 -9.60 22.11
CA GLN A 722 14.25 -10.25 23.36
C GLN A 722 13.93 -11.75 23.20
N PRO A 723 13.08 -12.17 22.23
CA PRO A 723 12.84 -13.58 21.98
C PRO A 723 14.10 -14.33 21.56
N ILE A 724 15.02 -13.72 20.80
CA ILE A 724 16.28 -14.36 20.39
C ILE A 724 17.14 -14.66 21.61
N LEU A 725 17.24 -13.72 22.56
CA LEU A 725 17.98 -13.88 23.81
C LEU A 725 17.34 -14.93 24.73
N TRP A 726 16.01 -14.89 24.89
CA TRP A 726 15.28 -15.88 25.68
C TRP A 726 15.37 -17.28 25.08
N ILE A 727 15.18 -17.38 23.76
CA ILE A 727 15.36 -18.63 23.01
C ILE A 727 16.78 -19.13 23.24
N SER A 728 17.81 -18.29 23.11
CA SER A 728 19.20 -18.66 23.39
C SER A 728 19.39 -19.24 24.81
N ASP A 729 18.84 -18.61 25.85
CA ASP A 729 18.96 -19.06 27.25
C ASP A 729 18.25 -20.41 27.49
N VAL A 730 17.02 -20.57 26.98
CA VAL A 730 16.28 -21.86 27.04
C VAL A 730 17.01 -22.97 26.28
N LEU A 731 17.59 -22.61 25.14
CA LEU A 731 18.29 -23.52 24.24
C LEU A 731 19.68 -23.93 24.76
N HIS A 732 20.34 -23.09 25.57
CA HIS A 732 21.59 -23.41 26.26
C HIS A 732 21.39 -24.05 27.65
N GLY A 733 20.21 -23.88 28.24
CA GLY A 733 19.76 -24.56 29.46
C GLY A 733 19.16 -25.96 29.24
N SER A 734 19.03 -26.42 27.99
CA SER A 734 18.36 -27.69 27.68
C SER A 734 19.18 -28.91 28.15
N PRO A 735 18.60 -29.86 28.89
CA PRO A 735 19.32 -31.05 29.35
C PRO A 735 19.74 -31.95 28.17
N GLY A 736 21.00 -32.40 28.14
CA GLY A 736 21.50 -33.36 27.14
C GLY A 736 23.03 -33.35 27.01
N PRO A 737 23.62 -34.38 26.37
CA PRO A 737 25.05 -34.39 26.07
C PRO A 737 25.39 -33.27 25.08
N ILE A 738 26.46 -32.53 25.35
CA ILE A 738 26.94 -31.44 24.49
C ILE A 738 27.60 -32.06 23.26
N VAL A 739 27.19 -31.62 22.07
CA VAL A 739 27.76 -32.05 20.79
C VAL A 739 28.78 -30.99 20.37
N PHE A 740 30.02 -31.40 20.10
CA PHE A 740 31.15 -30.52 19.75
C PHE A 740 31.48 -29.41 20.78
N ASP A 741 31.21 -29.63 22.07
CA ASP A 741 31.41 -28.64 23.15
C ASP A 741 30.64 -27.30 22.95
N LEU A 742 29.63 -27.29 22.08
CA LEU A 742 28.90 -26.07 21.68
C LEU A 742 27.41 -26.07 22.05
N VAL A 743 26.66 -27.15 21.75
CA VAL A 743 25.20 -27.18 21.96
C VAL A 743 24.68 -28.55 22.44
N PRO A 744 23.64 -28.62 23.29
CA PRO A 744 23.03 -29.89 23.70
C PRO A 744 22.45 -30.70 22.53
N ALA A 745 22.51 -32.02 22.57
CA ALA A 745 21.90 -32.86 21.52
C ALA A 745 20.37 -32.69 21.42
N SER A 746 19.71 -32.40 22.54
CA SER A 746 18.27 -32.11 22.60
C SER A 746 17.90 -30.83 21.84
N PHE A 747 18.78 -29.83 21.84
CA PHE A 747 18.65 -28.61 21.04
C PHE A 747 18.66 -28.90 19.54
N LEU A 748 19.63 -29.70 19.07
CA LEU A 748 19.72 -30.05 17.65
C LEU A 748 18.48 -30.81 17.20
N MET A 749 17.98 -31.72 18.04
CA MET A 749 16.77 -32.50 17.76
C MET A 749 15.50 -31.64 17.75
N ALA A 750 15.35 -30.73 18.71
CA ALA A 750 14.22 -29.79 18.76
C ALA A 750 14.21 -28.84 17.56
N ASN A 751 15.37 -28.31 17.16
CA ASN A 751 15.50 -27.49 15.96
C ASN A 751 15.22 -28.29 14.68
N ILE A 752 15.71 -29.52 14.55
CA ILE A 752 15.37 -30.40 13.41
C ILE A 752 13.87 -30.69 13.36
N LEU A 753 13.23 -30.95 14.49
CA LEU A 753 11.78 -31.19 14.57
C LEU A 753 10.97 -29.93 14.27
N PHE A 754 11.38 -28.76 14.77
CA PHE A 754 10.74 -27.47 14.50
C PHE A 754 10.93 -27.03 13.04
N ILE A 755 12.15 -27.18 12.50
CA ILE A 755 12.44 -26.95 11.07
C ILE A 755 11.66 -27.95 10.21
N GLY A 756 11.57 -29.22 10.62
CA GLY A 756 10.74 -30.22 9.95
C GLY A 756 9.26 -29.86 9.96
N ALA A 757 8.72 -29.45 11.11
CA ALA A 757 7.33 -29.03 11.26
C ALA A 757 7.02 -27.76 10.45
N THR A 758 7.89 -26.76 10.46
CA THR A 758 7.75 -25.54 9.66
C THR A 758 7.93 -25.79 8.16
N ALA A 759 8.83 -26.69 7.75
CA ALA A 759 9.06 -27.05 6.36
C ALA A 759 7.92 -27.89 5.78
N TRP A 760 7.34 -28.81 6.57
CA TRP A 760 6.33 -29.76 6.09
C TRP A 760 4.87 -29.38 6.40
N SER A 761 4.61 -28.44 7.32
CA SER A 761 3.26 -27.97 7.62
C SER A 761 3.08 -26.49 7.29
N LYS A 762 2.37 -26.22 6.18
CA LYS A 762 1.96 -24.87 5.77
C LYS A 762 1.04 -24.22 6.82
N GLU A 763 0.18 -25.01 7.46
CA GLU A 763 -0.71 -24.53 8.52
C GLU A 763 0.06 -24.11 9.77
N PHE A 764 1.05 -24.91 10.21
CA PHE A 764 1.92 -24.54 11.33
C PHE A 764 2.72 -23.28 11.03
N ARG A 765 3.23 -23.15 9.80
CA ARG A 765 3.97 -21.96 9.35
C ARG A 765 3.10 -20.71 9.35
N ASN A 766 1.88 -20.80 8.84
CA ASN A 766 0.94 -19.68 8.82
C ASN A 766 0.48 -19.28 10.23
N ALA A 767 0.15 -20.26 11.08
CA ALA A 767 -0.19 -20.02 12.47
C ALA A 767 0.98 -19.40 13.26
N LEU A 768 2.21 -19.86 13.02
CA LEU A 768 3.42 -19.30 13.62
C LEU A 768 3.66 -17.85 13.16
N ASN A 769 3.49 -17.54 11.88
CA ASN A 769 3.64 -16.18 11.37
C ASN A 769 2.59 -15.23 11.96
N ILE A 770 1.33 -15.68 12.03
CA ILE A 770 0.24 -14.92 12.64
C ILE A 770 0.52 -14.73 14.13
N ALA A 771 0.91 -15.78 14.84
CA ALA A 771 1.26 -15.71 16.26
C ALA A 771 2.46 -14.80 16.51
N ALA A 772 3.48 -14.81 15.65
CA ALA A 772 4.65 -13.96 15.76
C ALA A 772 4.30 -12.48 15.55
N LEU A 773 3.53 -12.16 14.50
CA LEU A 773 3.03 -10.80 14.26
C LEU A 773 2.12 -10.32 15.40
N SER A 774 1.25 -11.20 15.89
CA SER A 774 0.34 -10.92 16.99
C SER A 774 1.10 -10.67 18.30
N ALA A 775 2.08 -11.51 18.61
CA ALA A 775 2.96 -11.34 19.76
C ALA A 775 3.78 -10.05 19.64
N PHE A 776 4.27 -9.74 18.45
CA PHE A 776 4.96 -8.48 18.16
C PHE A 776 4.07 -7.26 18.45
N LEU A 777 2.88 -7.20 17.85
CA LEU A 777 1.95 -6.07 18.04
C LEU A 777 1.46 -5.96 19.50
N THR A 778 1.26 -7.09 20.17
CA THR A 778 0.91 -7.12 21.59
C THR A 778 2.06 -6.62 22.46
N TYR A 779 3.31 -7.01 22.15
CA TYR A 779 4.49 -6.58 22.90
C TYR A 779 4.76 -5.08 22.71
N VAL A 780 4.63 -4.56 21.49
CA VAL A 780 4.69 -3.11 21.23
C VAL A 780 3.56 -2.39 21.96
N GLY A 781 2.33 -2.90 21.90
CA GLY A 781 1.20 -2.36 22.66
C GLY A 781 1.43 -2.34 24.17
N ALA A 782 2.03 -3.39 24.74
CA ALA A 782 2.39 -3.45 26.15
C ALA A 782 3.50 -2.44 26.51
N GLY A 783 4.44 -2.19 25.58
CA GLY A 783 5.44 -1.13 25.72
C GLY A 783 4.83 0.27 25.67
N LEU A 784 3.83 0.49 24.80
CA LEU A 784 3.03 1.71 24.77
C LEU A 784 2.17 1.87 26.03
N ASP A 785 1.77 0.79 26.70
CA ASP A 785 1.06 0.86 27.98
C ASP A 785 2.00 1.06 29.19
N GLY A 786 3.33 1.06 28.97
CA GLY A 786 4.32 1.08 30.05
C GLY A 786 4.25 -0.15 30.95
N GLN A 787 3.58 -1.23 30.50
CA GLN A 787 3.38 -2.47 31.24
C GLN A 787 4.45 -3.52 30.91
N ALA A 788 5.20 -3.32 29.83
CA ALA A 788 6.28 -4.21 29.45
C ALA A 788 7.52 -4.01 30.36
N GLY A 789 8.03 -5.15 30.86
CA GLY A 789 9.34 -5.33 31.47
C GLY A 789 9.68 -4.56 32.76
N LEU A 790 8.69 -3.99 33.46
CA LEU A 790 8.84 -3.18 34.69
C LEU A 790 9.39 -1.76 34.43
N GLY A 791 9.10 -1.18 33.26
CA GLY A 791 9.44 0.22 32.93
C GLY A 791 10.71 0.39 32.10
N ASP A 792 11.35 -0.70 31.70
CA ASP A 792 12.53 -0.77 30.84
C ASP A 792 12.19 -0.77 29.33
N PHE A 793 10.99 -1.20 28.94
CA PHE A 793 10.47 -1.11 27.58
C PHE A 793 9.25 -0.19 27.58
N ASN A 794 9.51 1.10 27.72
CA ASN A 794 8.49 2.14 27.74
C ASN A 794 8.51 2.93 26.43
N LEU A 795 7.50 2.73 25.59
CA LEU A 795 7.39 3.39 24.28
C LEU A 795 6.45 4.61 24.31
N GLN A 796 5.95 5.01 25.50
CA GLN A 796 5.02 6.13 25.64
C GLN A 796 5.65 7.44 25.18
N LEU A 797 4.87 8.16 24.38
CA LEU A 797 5.16 9.53 24.02
C LEU A 797 4.43 10.43 25.02
N ASN A 798 5.09 10.84 26.11
CA ASN A 798 4.52 11.52 27.31
C ASN A 798 3.89 10.58 28.36
N ASP A 799 4.68 10.18 29.36
CA ASP A 799 4.27 9.22 30.39
C ASP A 799 3.26 9.73 31.39
N ARG A 800 2.58 8.80 32.05
CA ARG A 800 1.74 9.09 33.22
C ARG A 800 2.50 8.88 34.52
N TYR A 801 2.69 9.95 35.28
CA TYR A 801 3.17 9.88 36.66
C TYR A 801 2.02 10.18 37.63
N GLN A 802 1.73 9.25 38.55
CA GLN A 802 0.66 9.38 39.54
C GLN A 802 -0.71 9.76 38.94
N GLY A 803 -1.00 9.25 37.73
CA GLY A 803 -2.26 9.50 37.01
C GLY A 803 -2.32 10.82 36.24
N GLN A 804 -1.23 11.58 36.15
CA GLN A 804 -1.12 12.79 35.34
C GLN A 804 -0.15 12.58 34.17
N VAL A 805 -0.54 13.00 32.97
CA VAL A 805 0.33 12.99 31.79
C VAL A 805 1.41 14.06 31.94
N VAL A 806 2.66 13.66 31.88
CA VAL A 806 3.85 14.51 31.93
C VAL A 806 4.26 14.82 30.49
N LYS A 807 3.92 16.02 30.02
CA LYS A 807 4.21 16.43 28.64
C LYS A 807 5.63 16.97 28.48
N GLY A 808 6.28 16.56 27.38
CA GLY A 808 7.56 17.09 26.94
C GLY A 808 8.75 16.75 27.83
N CYS A 809 9.88 17.37 27.51
CA CYS A 809 11.12 17.33 28.25
C CYS A 809 11.22 18.54 29.19
N PRO A 810 11.69 18.37 30.43
CA PRO A 810 11.97 19.50 31.30
C PRO A 810 13.16 20.29 30.75
N ALA A 811 13.12 21.62 30.91
CA ALA A 811 14.29 22.45 30.63
C ALA A 811 15.40 22.15 31.63
N TYR A 812 16.67 22.29 31.24
CA TYR A 812 17.82 22.02 32.10
C TYR A 812 17.73 22.72 33.46
N ASP A 813 17.35 24.00 33.49
CA ASP A 813 17.22 24.78 34.74
C ASP A 813 16.12 24.27 35.69
N GLN A 814 15.17 23.45 35.20
CA GLN A 814 14.12 22.86 36.03
C GLN A 814 14.61 21.61 36.79
N VAL A 815 15.64 20.94 36.26
CA VAL A 815 16.18 19.68 36.83
C VAL A 815 17.59 19.85 37.42
N ARG A 816 18.33 20.88 37.00
CA ARG A 816 19.68 21.18 37.48
C ARG A 816 19.70 21.40 39.00
N GLN A 817 20.61 20.72 39.68
CA GLN A 817 20.85 20.90 41.11
C GLN A 817 21.90 21.98 41.41
N PRO A 818 21.88 22.60 42.60
CA PRO A 818 22.88 23.60 43.00
C PRO A 818 24.33 23.11 42.95
N SER A 819 24.57 21.80 42.98
CA SER A 819 25.92 21.21 42.80
C SER A 819 26.54 21.54 41.44
N MET A 820 25.72 21.95 40.47
CA MET A 820 26.12 22.29 39.11
C MET A 820 26.50 23.77 38.94
N ASP A 821 26.39 24.62 39.98
CA ASP A 821 26.68 26.06 39.90
C ASP A 821 28.14 26.35 39.49
N ASP A 822 29.06 25.51 39.93
CA ASP A 822 30.48 25.50 39.63
C ASP A 822 30.90 24.17 38.98
N PHE A 823 30.10 23.71 38.01
CA PHE A 823 30.42 22.52 37.22
C PHE A 823 31.62 22.78 36.30
N ASP A 824 32.55 21.83 36.29
CA ASP A 824 33.81 21.84 35.56
C ASP A 824 33.85 20.56 34.70
N LEU A 825 33.66 20.74 33.40
CA LEU A 825 33.58 19.65 32.44
C LEU A 825 34.88 18.81 32.42
N GLU A 826 36.04 19.41 32.71
CA GLU A 826 37.31 18.69 32.67
C GLU A 826 37.40 17.62 33.75
N LYS A 827 36.82 17.88 34.93
CA LYS A 827 36.73 16.93 36.06
C LYS A 827 35.74 15.80 35.82
N TYR A 828 34.90 15.94 34.79
CA TYR A 828 33.93 14.93 34.40
C TYR A 828 34.54 13.83 33.51
N GLN A 829 35.73 14.06 32.94
CA GLN A 829 36.42 13.08 32.11
C GLN A 829 36.83 11.80 32.85
N GLY A 830 37.09 10.74 32.11
CA GLY A 830 37.53 9.43 32.58
C GLY A 830 36.37 8.48 32.85
N ARG A 831 36.71 7.31 33.38
CA ARG A 831 35.76 6.21 33.56
C ARG A 831 34.69 6.48 34.61
N TRP A 832 33.46 6.19 34.24
CA TRP A 832 32.27 6.12 35.07
C TRP A 832 31.68 4.73 35.01
N TYR A 833 31.13 4.30 36.13
CA TYR A 833 30.42 3.04 36.28
C TYR A 833 28.95 3.37 36.47
N GLU A 834 28.12 2.99 35.51
CA GLU A 834 26.68 3.14 35.60
C GLU A 834 26.09 2.15 36.60
N GLN A 835 25.39 2.65 37.60
CA GLN A 835 24.88 1.86 38.72
C GLN A 835 23.40 1.57 38.57
N LYS A 836 22.65 2.54 38.06
CA LYS A 836 21.25 2.37 37.66
C LYS A 836 20.96 3.18 36.42
N PHE A 837 20.00 2.74 35.62
CA PHE A 837 19.51 3.50 34.48
C PHE A 837 17.99 3.40 34.31
N HIS A 838 17.41 4.38 33.64
CA HIS A 838 16.06 4.34 33.08
C HIS A 838 16.17 4.82 31.63
N ASP A 839 16.41 3.89 30.72
CA ASP A 839 16.69 4.14 29.31
C ASP A 839 16.26 2.89 28.53
N TRP A 840 15.24 3.02 27.70
CA TRP A 840 14.71 1.90 26.92
C TRP A 840 15.53 1.58 25.66
N THR A 841 16.49 2.43 25.31
CA THR A 841 17.47 2.14 24.26
C THR A 841 18.58 1.21 24.78
N GLN A 842 18.74 1.12 26.10
CA GLN A 842 19.70 0.25 26.77
C GLN A 842 19.08 -1.09 27.20
N PHE A 843 19.76 -2.19 26.87
CA PHE A 843 19.31 -3.54 27.22
C PHE A 843 19.57 -3.86 28.69
N LYS A 844 18.53 -4.14 29.50
CA LYS A 844 18.70 -4.60 30.90
C LYS A 844 19.48 -5.90 31.04
N GLU A 845 19.60 -6.66 29.97
CA GLU A 845 20.35 -7.90 29.96
C GLU A 845 21.85 -7.66 30.04
N VAL A 846 22.36 -6.42 29.99
CA VAL A 846 23.80 -6.13 30.11
C VAL A 846 24.23 -5.96 31.57
N TYR A 847 25.51 -6.21 31.83
CA TYR A 847 26.17 -6.03 33.11
C TYR A 847 27.45 -5.22 32.91
N ASP A 848 28.00 -4.72 34.01
CA ASP A 848 29.25 -3.97 34.02
C ASP A 848 29.29 -2.71 33.12
N THR A 849 28.16 -2.05 32.85
CA THR A 849 28.12 -0.85 31.99
C THR A 849 29.08 0.23 32.48
N THR A 850 29.89 0.77 31.56
CA THR A 850 30.85 1.86 31.82
C THR A 850 30.83 2.90 30.73
N LEU A 851 31.02 4.15 31.13
CA LEU A 851 31.20 5.29 30.23
C LEU A 851 32.65 5.77 30.41
N ASP A 852 33.45 5.78 29.35
CA ASP A 852 34.83 6.31 29.39
C ASP A 852 34.90 7.61 28.60
N ILE A 853 34.71 8.71 29.31
CA ILE A 853 34.47 10.02 28.72
C ILE A 853 35.79 10.74 28.48
N LYS A 854 36.07 11.11 27.23
CA LYS A 854 37.26 11.89 26.85
C LYS A 854 36.85 13.17 26.12
N LEU A 855 37.36 14.32 26.53
CA LEU A 855 37.15 15.57 25.79
C LEU A 855 38.07 15.65 24.58
N THR A 856 37.58 16.27 23.52
CA THR A 856 38.43 16.68 22.40
C THR A 856 39.47 17.71 22.87
N PRO A 857 40.63 17.85 22.18
CA PRO A 857 41.66 18.80 22.57
C PRO A 857 41.18 20.26 22.66
N ASP A 858 40.17 20.63 21.87
CA ASP A 858 39.54 21.96 21.87
C ASP A 858 38.39 22.10 22.88
N LYS A 859 38.04 21.01 23.59
CA LYS A 859 36.95 20.91 24.58
C LYS A 859 35.56 21.24 24.00
N LYS A 860 35.43 21.21 22.68
CA LYS A 860 34.14 21.43 21.98
C LYS A 860 33.39 20.15 21.69
N GLY A 861 33.98 19.00 21.99
CA GLY A 861 33.32 17.72 21.92
C GLY A 861 33.84 16.75 22.97
N TRP A 862 33.14 15.63 23.05
CA TRP A 862 33.58 14.48 23.82
C TRP A 862 33.35 13.19 23.03
N THR A 863 34.13 12.18 23.36
CA THR A 863 33.89 10.80 22.94
C THR A 863 33.62 10.01 24.21
N ASP A 864 32.51 9.30 24.24
CA ASP A 864 32.19 8.32 25.27
C ASP A 864 32.37 6.91 24.70
N ASP A 865 33.29 6.17 25.28
CA ASP A 865 33.40 4.72 25.07
C ASP A 865 32.40 4.01 26.00
N PHE A 866 31.18 3.86 25.50
CA PHE A 866 30.08 3.18 26.18
C PHE A 866 30.28 1.67 26.10
N GLY A 867 30.93 1.13 27.11
CA GLY A 867 31.21 -0.29 27.26
C GLY A 867 30.06 -1.01 27.97
N VAL A 868 29.48 -2.01 27.34
CA VAL A 868 28.47 -2.91 27.95
C VAL A 868 28.93 -4.35 27.84
N LYS A 869 28.70 -5.19 28.84
CA LYS A 869 28.97 -6.64 28.74
C LYS A 869 27.67 -7.42 28.80
N GLY A 870 27.54 -8.56 28.13
CA GLY A 870 26.26 -9.27 28.20
C GLY A 870 26.23 -10.73 27.74
N PRO A 871 25.16 -11.46 28.10
CA PRO A 871 24.12 -11.06 29.04
C PRO A 871 24.61 -11.16 30.50
N ALA A 872 23.88 -10.57 31.44
CA ALA A 872 24.18 -10.55 32.85
C ALA A 872 23.94 -11.94 33.47
N PRO A 873 24.71 -12.32 34.51
CA PRO A 873 24.48 -13.56 35.23
C PRO A 873 23.05 -13.72 35.74
N ASP A 874 22.42 -12.63 36.18
CA ASP A 874 21.06 -12.68 36.74
C ASP A 874 19.96 -12.73 35.67
N SER A 875 20.18 -12.16 34.48
CA SER A 875 19.20 -12.11 33.40
C SER A 875 19.20 -13.37 32.53
N ALA A 876 20.34 -14.06 32.43
CA ALA A 876 20.50 -15.27 31.62
C ALA A 876 21.37 -16.33 32.33
N LYS A 877 20.89 -16.81 33.47
CA LYS A 877 21.64 -17.69 34.41
C LYS A 877 22.25 -18.94 33.77
N LEU A 878 21.69 -19.44 32.68
CA LEU A 878 22.11 -20.71 32.06
C LEU A 878 23.06 -20.53 30.86
N SER A 879 23.15 -19.31 30.32
CA SER A 879 23.89 -19.02 29.08
C SER A 879 24.81 -17.82 29.12
N TRP A 880 24.81 -17.00 30.16
CA TRP A 880 25.59 -15.76 30.22
C TRP A 880 27.10 -15.97 30.01
N ASP A 881 27.64 -17.03 30.60
CA ASP A 881 29.03 -17.43 30.48
C ASP A 881 29.39 -18.01 29.10
N LYS A 882 28.41 -18.27 28.24
CA LYS A 882 28.57 -18.83 26.88
C LYS A 882 28.26 -17.84 25.77
N SER A 883 27.93 -16.60 26.11
CA SER A 883 27.59 -15.56 25.13
C SER A 883 28.83 -15.05 24.40
N PRO A 884 28.73 -14.76 23.08
CA PRO A 884 29.81 -14.11 22.33
C PRO A 884 30.12 -12.70 22.88
N VAL A 885 29.11 -11.97 23.37
CA VAL A 885 29.28 -10.61 23.93
C VAL A 885 29.56 -10.59 25.44
N ALA A 886 29.90 -11.75 26.04
CA ALA A 886 30.10 -11.90 27.49
C ALA A 886 31.24 -11.03 28.03
N ASN A 887 32.24 -10.68 27.21
CA ASN A 887 33.36 -9.83 27.60
C ASN A 887 33.25 -8.36 27.17
N GLY A 888 32.16 -7.97 26.49
CA GLY A 888 31.93 -6.58 26.14
C GLY A 888 31.58 -6.35 24.68
N ALA A 889 30.70 -5.39 24.45
CA ALA A 889 30.59 -4.59 23.23
C ALA A 889 30.87 -3.13 23.62
N HIS A 890 31.58 -2.41 22.76
CA HIS A 890 31.90 -1.01 22.93
C HIS A 890 31.13 -0.22 21.87
N TYR A 891 30.40 0.79 22.32
CA TYR A 891 29.69 1.73 21.46
C TYR A 891 30.34 3.09 21.65
N PHE A 892 30.78 3.72 20.56
CA PHE A 892 31.33 5.06 20.62
C PHE A 892 30.20 6.06 20.42
N MET A 893 29.93 6.84 21.46
CA MET A 893 29.00 7.95 21.41
C MET A 893 29.78 9.25 21.28
N PHE A 894 29.30 10.13 20.41
CA PHE A 894 29.94 11.42 20.15
C PHE A 894 28.99 12.52 20.59
N GLY A 895 29.54 13.48 21.33
CA GLY A 895 28.79 14.65 21.76
C GLY A 895 29.57 15.93 21.50
N ARG A 896 28.84 17.02 21.31
CA ARG A 896 29.39 18.36 21.21
C ARG A 896 28.99 19.21 22.41
N VAL A 897 29.90 20.09 22.79
CA VAL A 897 29.71 21.14 23.78
C VAL A 897 29.48 22.42 23.01
N ALA A 898 28.26 22.95 23.03
CA ALA A 898 27.95 24.20 22.36
C ALA A 898 28.36 25.38 23.27
N ASP A 899 28.95 26.43 22.69
CA ASP A 899 29.41 27.60 23.46
C ASP A 899 28.22 28.37 24.09
N GLU A 900 27.03 28.22 23.49
CA GLU A 900 25.76 28.81 23.94
C GLU A 900 25.02 28.01 25.01
N ASP A 901 25.37 26.74 25.23
CA ASP A 901 24.69 25.89 26.20
C ASP A 901 25.29 26.10 27.62
N PRO A 902 24.47 26.15 28.69
CA PRO A 902 24.97 26.17 30.06
C PRO A 902 25.89 25.00 30.40
N PRO A 903 26.88 25.19 31.31
CA PRO A 903 27.71 24.09 31.81
C PRO A 903 26.86 22.93 32.32
N GLY A 904 27.15 21.73 31.80
CA GLY A 904 26.42 20.49 32.11
C GLY A 904 25.40 20.07 31.05
N ILE A 905 25.18 20.85 29.99
CA ILE A 905 24.44 20.38 28.79
C ILE A 905 25.42 19.91 27.73
N LEU A 906 25.18 18.70 27.22
CA LEU A 906 25.94 18.10 26.14
C LEU A 906 24.98 17.69 25.04
N ARG A 907 25.35 17.90 23.78
CA ARG A 907 24.50 17.50 22.64
C ARG A 907 25.06 16.25 22.03
N GLU A 908 24.39 15.14 22.28
CA GLU A 908 24.79 13.81 21.90
C GLU A 908 24.16 13.44 20.55
N SER A 909 24.97 12.86 19.66
CA SER A 909 24.51 12.39 18.35
C SER A 909 24.59 10.88 18.32
N GLY A 910 23.43 10.23 18.21
CA GLY A 910 23.30 8.78 18.14
C GLY A 910 22.09 8.39 17.29
N PHE A 911 22.20 7.29 16.56
CA PHE A 911 21.05 6.71 15.82
C PHE A 911 20.37 7.67 14.83
N GLY A 912 21.13 8.61 14.26
CA GLY A 912 20.63 9.58 13.27
C GLY A 912 19.95 10.83 13.85
N VAL A 913 19.91 10.98 15.18
CA VAL A 913 19.33 12.13 15.87
C VAL A 913 20.33 12.79 16.82
N GLU A 914 20.23 14.10 16.99
CA GLU A 914 20.92 14.85 18.05
C GLU A 914 19.92 15.19 19.17
N PHE A 915 20.31 14.91 20.41
CA PHE A 915 19.51 15.21 21.60
C PHE A 915 20.38 15.74 22.74
N PRO A 916 19.80 16.54 23.65
CA PRO A 916 20.50 17.00 24.83
C PRO A 916 20.65 15.86 25.86
N ASN A 917 21.85 15.76 26.43
CA ASN A 917 22.22 14.96 27.59
C ASN A 917 22.65 15.92 28.71
N TYR A 918 21.80 16.05 29.74
CA TYR A 918 22.02 16.92 30.88
C TYR A 918 22.75 16.19 31.99
N ILE A 919 23.84 16.75 32.46
CA ILE A 919 24.45 16.39 33.75
C ILE A 919 23.73 17.23 34.79
N VAL A 920 22.82 16.63 35.56
CA VAL A 920 21.89 17.39 36.41
C VAL A 920 22.39 17.56 37.85
N ASP A 921 23.24 16.64 38.32
CA ASP A 921 23.79 16.63 39.67
C ASP A 921 25.16 15.95 39.68
N VAL A 922 26.07 16.45 40.52
CA VAL A 922 27.36 15.82 40.80
C VAL A 922 27.68 15.87 42.29
N LYS A 923 28.28 14.81 42.81
CA LYS A 923 28.81 14.78 44.18
C LYS A 923 30.32 14.96 44.18
N LYS A 924 30.78 16.03 44.84
CA LYS A 924 32.20 16.38 44.93
C LYS A 924 32.84 15.72 46.15
N ASP A 925 34.04 15.18 45.98
CA ASP A 925 34.90 14.83 47.11
C ASP A 925 35.31 16.12 47.84
N PRO A 926 35.04 16.26 49.15
CA PRO A 926 35.34 17.51 49.87
C PRO A 926 36.84 17.85 49.97
N ALA A 927 37.73 16.87 49.83
CA ALA A 927 39.16 17.06 49.96
C ALA A 927 39.83 17.39 48.62
N THR A 928 39.39 16.76 47.53
CA THR A 928 40.02 16.95 46.20
C THR A 928 39.21 17.84 45.27
N GLY A 929 37.90 17.96 45.50
CA GLY A 929 36.96 18.63 44.60
C GLY A 929 36.68 17.84 43.30
N GLU A 930 37.10 16.58 43.24
CA GLU A 930 36.81 15.64 42.14
C GLU A 930 35.39 15.12 42.19
N TYR A 931 34.82 14.76 41.04
CA TYR A 931 33.44 14.23 40.98
C TYR A 931 33.43 12.72 41.22
N THR A 932 32.63 12.30 42.19
CA THR A 932 32.55 10.91 42.68
C THR A 932 31.27 10.19 42.26
N GLU A 933 30.19 10.94 42.10
CA GLU A 933 28.87 10.48 41.63
C GLU A 933 28.31 11.52 40.67
N ALA A 934 27.51 11.09 39.69
CA ALA A 934 26.84 11.95 38.73
C ALA A 934 25.46 11.39 38.36
N ILE A 935 24.52 12.28 38.04
CA ILE A 935 23.23 11.92 37.45
C ILE A 935 23.16 12.56 36.07
N GLN A 936 22.87 11.76 35.05
CA GLN A 936 22.59 12.21 33.69
C GLN A 936 21.11 12.08 33.36
N PHE A 937 20.63 12.97 32.49
CA PHE A 937 19.28 12.99 31.97
C PHE A 937 19.27 13.37 30.48
N GLN A 938 18.99 12.39 29.64
CA GLN A 938 18.78 12.54 28.20
C GLN A 938 17.29 12.68 27.94
N CYS A 939 16.89 13.64 27.10
CA CYS A 939 15.49 13.78 26.73
C CYS A 939 15.36 14.38 25.33
N LEU A 940 14.72 13.62 24.43
CA LEU A 940 14.45 14.04 23.06
C LEU A 940 12.99 14.48 22.96
N GLU A 941 12.76 15.78 22.75
CA GLU A 941 11.43 16.32 22.45
C GLU A 941 11.37 16.78 20.99
N ARG A 942 10.24 16.49 20.32
CA ARG A 942 9.87 17.09 19.03
C ARG A 942 8.41 17.50 19.06
N GLY A 943 8.13 18.74 18.64
CA GLY A 943 6.76 19.25 18.56
C GLY A 943 5.95 19.17 19.86
N GLY A 944 6.57 19.37 21.02
CA GLY A 944 5.88 19.26 22.32
C GLY A 944 5.71 17.83 22.84
N VAL A 945 6.26 16.84 22.13
CA VAL A 945 6.10 15.41 22.43
C VAL A 945 7.45 14.81 22.77
N ARG A 946 7.52 14.14 23.91
CA ARG A 946 8.72 13.41 24.32
C ARG A 946 8.82 12.11 23.54
N VAL A 947 9.88 12.00 22.74
CA VAL A 947 10.18 10.86 21.87
C VAL A 947 11.02 9.84 22.59
N PHE A 948 11.93 10.29 23.47
CA PHE A 948 12.85 9.46 24.22
C PHE A 948 13.26 10.13 25.53
N GLU A 949 13.50 9.32 26.55
CA GLU A 949 14.12 9.72 27.82
C GLU A 949 15.09 8.65 28.32
N GLY A 950 16.20 9.11 28.89
CA GLY A 950 17.26 8.31 29.48
C GLY A 950 17.74 8.93 30.79
N ILE A 951 17.84 8.17 31.88
CA ILE A 951 18.43 8.64 33.15
C ILE A 951 19.51 7.67 33.57
N ASN A 952 20.74 8.16 33.79
CA ASN A 952 21.86 7.31 34.20
C ASN A 952 22.43 7.78 35.55
N PHE A 953 22.51 6.87 36.51
CA PHE A 953 23.17 7.08 37.79
C PHE A 953 24.57 6.51 37.71
N MET A 954 25.57 7.37 37.86
CA MET A 954 26.97 7.00 37.67
C MET A 954 27.83 7.24 38.90
N SER A 955 28.85 6.41 39.05
CA SER A 955 29.87 6.56 40.09
C SER A 955 31.27 6.33 39.54
N ARG A 956 32.28 6.94 40.16
CA ARG A 956 33.69 6.57 39.95
C ARG A 956 34.04 5.21 40.55
N LYS A 957 33.24 4.72 41.51
CA LYS A 957 33.40 3.39 42.08
C LYS A 957 32.63 2.37 41.25
N PRO A 958 33.19 1.17 41.03
CA PRO A 958 32.46 0.10 40.33
C PRO A 958 31.22 -0.38 41.08
N VAL A 959 31.19 -0.21 42.41
CA VAL A 959 30.08 -0.62 43.28
C VAL A 959 29.73 0.52 44.23
N MET A 960 28.44 0.74 44.46
CA MET A 960 27.89 1.66 45.46
C MET A 960 27.18 0.89 46.58
N SER A 961 27.21 1.44 47.79
CA SER A 961 26.38 0.99 48.91
C SER A 961 24.91 1.39 48.72
N ASP A 962 23.99 0.69 49.38
CA ASP A 962 22.56 1.01 49.38
C ASP A 962 22.29 2.43 49.87
N GLU A 963 23.05 2.92 50.86
CA GLU A 963 22.95 4.30 51.34
C GLU A 963 23.38 5.33 50.29
N GLU A 964 24.49 5.07 49.58
CA GLU A 964 24.94 5.96 48.51
C GLU A 964 23.91 5.98 47.36
N MET A 965 23.36 4.81 46.99
CA MET A 965 22.33 4.67 45.95
C MET A 965 21.01 5.37 46.32
N LYS A 966 20.55 5.19 47.57
CA LYS A 966 19.40 5.91 48.11
C LYS A 966 19.63 7.41 48.11
N GLY A 967 20.87 7.85 48.35
CA GLY A 967 21.29 9.24 48.21
C GLY A 967 21.09 9.77 46.80
N MET A 968 21.43 8.99 45.76
CA MET A 968 21.21 9.40 44.36
C MET A 968 19.73 9.55 44.03
N HIS A 969 18.88 8.59 44.42
CA HIS A 969 17.42 8.71 44.22
C HIS A 969 16.83 9.94 44.94
N GLN A 970 17.32 10.29 46.13
CA GLN A 970 16.87 11.49 46.83
C GLN A 970 17.25 12.77 46.08
N ARG A 971 18.45 12.82 45.48
CA ARG A 971 18.89 13.96 44.65
C ARG A 971 18.12 14.04 43.34
N ALA A 972 17.87 12.92 42.66
CA ALA A 972 17.02 12.88 41.47
C ALA A 972 15.57 13.31 41.77
N LYS A 973 15.03 12.90 42.93
CA LYS A 973 13.72 13.36 43.40
C LYS A 973 13.70 14.85 43.69
N ALA A 974 14.76 15.40 44.30
CA ALA A 974 14.90 16.83 44.55
C ALA A 974 15.03 17.63 43.24
N ALA A 975 15.62 17.02 42.21
CA ALA A 975 15.65 17.51 40.83
C ALA A 975 14.31 17.39 40.09
N GLY A 976 13.25 16.87 40.73
CA GLY A 976 11.96 16.72 40.07
C GLY A 976 11.97 15.70 38.94
N MET A 977 12.91 14.75 38.93
CA MET A 977 13.06 13.77 37.84
C MET A 977 12.18 12.53 37.99
N ASN A 978 11.53 12.34 39.14
CA ASN A 978 10.63 11.20 39.37
C ASN A 978 9.53 11.04 38.30
N PRO A 979 8.90 12.11 37.79
CA PRO A 979 7.91 12.00 36.72
C PRO A 979 8.46 11.52 35.36
N TYR A 980 9.78 11.41 35.24
CA TYR A 980 10.52 11.03 34.03
C TYR A 980 11.28 9.71 34.22
N GLY A 981 10.88 8.89 35.20
CA GLY A 981 11.46 7.56 35.42
C GLY A 981 12.54 7.44 36.49
N ALA A 982 12.91 8.52 37.19
CA ALA A 982 13.95 8.47 38.24
C ALA A 982 13.53 7.81 39.56
N ALA A 983 12.27 7.37 39.67
CA ALA A 983 11.76 6.70 40.85
C ALA A 983 12.48 5.35 41.06
N GLU A 984 12.64 4.93 42.32
CA GLU A 984 13.44 3.75 42.67
C GLU A 984 12.91 2.46 42.01
N GLU A 985 11.59 2.38 41.86
CA GLU A 985 10.88 1.27 41.22
C GLU A 985 10.92 1.28 39.69
N GLN A 986 11.31 2.39 39.05
CA GLN A 986 11.34 2.56 37.59
C GLN A 986 12.76 2.46 37.00
N MET A 987 13.80 2.56 37.84
CA MET A 987 15.19 2.44 37.40
C MET A 987 15.70 1.00 37.51
N HIS A 988 16.31 0.52 36.42
CA HIS A 988 17.02 -0.74 36.39
C HIS A 988 18.36 -0.64 37.13
N THR A 989 18.72 -1.67 37.88
CA THR A 989 20.04 -1.75 38.53
C THR A 989 21.00 -2.53 37.67
N VAL A 990 22.10 -1.90 37.26
CA VAL A 990 23.12 -2.54 36.42
C VAL A 990 23.74 -3.68 37.20
N ALA A 991 23.60 -4.90 36.69
CA ALA A 991 24.27 -6.06 37.27
C ALA A 991 25.79 -5.84 37.26
N ARG A 992 26.46 -6.25 38.33
CA ARG A 992 27.91 -6.11 38.47
C ARG A 992 28.56 -7.43 38.74
N ARG A 993 29.73 -7.61 38.17
CA ARG A 993 30.56 -8.76 38.47
C ARG A 993 31.41 -8.51 39.71
N GLY A 994 31.55 -9.52 40.58
CA GLY A 994 32.49 -9.43 41.69
C GLY A 994 33.92 -9.19 41.18
N ALA A 995 34.66 -8.26 41.82
CA ALA A 995 36.02 -7.90 41.42
C ALA A 995 37.01 -9.09 41.45
N ASP A 996 36.70 -10.12 42.25
CA ASP A 996 37.50 -11.33 42.40
C ASP A 996 37.03 -12.48 41.50
N GLU A 997 36.01 -12.28 40.66
CA GLU A 997 35.53 -13.32 39.77
C GLU A 997 36.42 -13.46 38.51
N PRO A 998 36.80 -14.69 38.11
CA PRO A 998 37.75 -14.92 37.02
C PRO A 998 37.18 -14.50 35.66
N LYS A 999 37.90 -13.69 34.85
CA LYS A 999 37.47 -13.27 33.49
C LYS A 999 36.81 -14.43 32.71
N ILE A 1000 35.69 -14.14 32.04
CA ILE A 1000 35.00 -15.14 31.21
C ILE A 1000 35.88 -15.36 29.99
N ASP A 1001 36.36 -16.58 29.76
CA ASP A 1001 37.05 -16.95 28.53
C ASP A 1001 36.39 -18.22 27.99
N ASN A 1002 35.23 -18.02 27.36
CA ASN A 1002 34.43 -19.11 26.85
C ASN A 1002 34.89 -19.50 25.43
N SER A 1003 34.33 -20.60 24.92
CA SER A 1003 34.71 -21.15 23.61
C SER A 1003 34.52 -20.16 22.45
N TRP A 1004 33.60 -19.19 22.56
CA TRP A 1004 33.44 -18.12 21.57
C TRP A 1004 34.55 -17.10 21.63
N GLN A 1005 34.96 -16.66 22.83
CA GLN A 1005 36.09 -15.73 22.95
C GLN A 1005 37.40 -16.38 22.52
N GLN A 1006 37.62 -17.65 22.87
CA GLN A 1006 38.78 -18.40 22.38
C GLN A 1006 38.80 -18.49 20.86
N MET A 1007 37.63 -18.69 20.23
CA MET A 1007 37.50 -18.65 18.78
C MET A 1007 37.79 -17.25 18.21
N TRP A 1008 37.24 -16.19 18.80
CA TRP A 1008 37.45 -14.80 18.37
C TRP A 1008 38.92 -14.38 18.46
N HIS A 1009 39.59 -14.72 19.56
CA HIS A 1009 41.04 -14.56 19.71
C HIS A 1009 41.80 -15.35 18.65
N ALA A 1010 41.38 -16.58 18.34
CA ALA A 1010 42.01 -17.39 17.31
C ALA A 1010 41.86 -16.83 15.88
N ILE A 1011 40.78 -16.09 15.60
CA ILE A 1011 40.55 -15.43 14.29
C ILE A 1011 40.95 -13.95 14.26
N GLY A 1012 41.49 -13.40 15.36
CA GLY A 1012 42.06 -12.05 15.43
C GLY A 1012 41.03 -10.91 15.47
N VAL A 1013 39.79 -11.17 15.91
CA VAL A 1013 38.74 -10.14 16.03
C VAL A 1013 39.07 -9.12 17.11
N ASP A 1014 39.72 -9.56 18.19
CA ASP A 1014 40.26 -8.71 19.24
C ASP A 1014 41.20 -7.62 18.69
N LYS A 1015 42.11 -8.00 17.79
CA LYS A 1015 43.04 -7.07 17.13
C LYS A 1015 42.33 -6.09 16.18
N LEU A 1016 41.23 -6.52 15.55
CA LEU A 1016 40.44 -5.66 14.68
C LEU A 1016 39.67 -4.61 15.48
N LEU A 1017 39.11 -5.00 16.63
CA LEU A 1017 38.42 -4.07 17.53
C LEU A 1017 39.41 -3.08 18.18
N GLU A 1018 40.61 -3.53 18.54
CA GLU A 1018 41.69 -2.67 19.02
C GLU A 1018 42.10 -1.64 17.96
N LEU A 1019 42.26 -2.06 16.69
CA LEU A 1019 42.54 -1.15 15.57
C LEU A 1019 41.40 -0.15 15.29
N LEU A 1020 40.15 -0.56 15.46
CA LEU A 1020 38.99 0.33 15.31
C LEU A 1020 38.93 1.35 16.45
N ALA A 1021 39.20 0.92 17.69
CA ALA A 1021 39.29 1.82 18.84
C ALA A 1021 40.44 2.83 18.66
N GLU A 1022 41.64 2.38 18.26
CA GLU A 1022 42.78 3.25 17.96
C GLU A 1022 42.46 4.27 16.85
N SER A 1023 41.80 3.82 15.77
CA SER A 1023 41.38 4.71 14.66
C SER A 1023 40.36 5.77 15.08
N ILE A 1024 39.47 5.42 16.02
CA ILE A 1024 38.46 6.34 16.56
C ILE A 1024 39.11 7.32 17.56
N GLU A 1025 40.02 6.85 18.42
CA GLU A 1025 40.75 7.67 19.38
C GLU A 1025 41.69 8.69 18.72
N ASP A 1026 42.23 8.38 17.52
CA ASP A 1026 43.02 9.31 16.71
C ASP A 1026 42.17 10.35 15.93
N GLY A 1027 40.86 10.40 16.18
CA GLY A 1027 39.95 11.37 15.56
C GLY A 1027 39.52 11.02 14.13
N GLY A 1028 39.52 9.74 13.77
CA GLY A 1028 39.03 9.26 12.47
C GLY A 1028 39.90 9.68 11.28
N ARG A 1029 41.23 9.59 11.42
CA ARG A 1029 42.17 9.74 10.29
C ARG A 1029 42.46 8.44 9.56
#